data_AF-A0A938J5V4-F1
#
_entry.id   AF-A0A938J5V4-F1
#
_cell.length_a   1.000
_cell.length_b   1.000
_cell.length_c   1.000
_cell.angle_alpha   90.00
_cell.angle_beta   90.00
_cell.angle_gamma   90.00
#
_symmetry.space_group_name_H-M   'P 1'
#
loop_
_entity.id
_entity.type
_entity.pdbx_description
1 polymer ?
#
loop_
_entity_poly.entity_id
_entity_poly.type
_entity_poly.pdbx_seq_one_letter_code
_entity_poly.pdbx_strand_id
1 'polypeptide(L)'
;MWSVSRRHPHLILTVAIAALAAGCSYTAELRLPERQAASSEILWADGTQLTRLHAEEDREPVKLGHMSPVLAKAVVAIEDERFYHHDGVDARGVVRALTRNIEAGDVVEGGSTITQQYVRAVMLGPERNLERKLREAVMAIQLEERYSKRAILERYLNTVYFGNGAYGVQAAARTYFGRGADAVDLAQSALLAGLIRDPGAYDPYTVPGAALARRNEVLARLEHLRRAPADEIALALATPLGVVPTEEESRYPAAHFVEQVRQLVLTDPRFGVSPEQRHRNLYEGGLRIHTTLDPKWQLLAEQAVGRVVSEPATDPTASLVALDPRDGHVKAYFGGPDFFGPALYAKWDLAGQAARSPGSTFKPFVLTAALDAGIPLSRTYSAPAQISIPQPAGAPSWKVDNYDGNGSGRMDLTAATVSSVNTVYAQLVTDLGAQRVADTAARLGIRSPLTAVPSIAIGSNEVTALEMASAYGSFAADGLHADPVFVTRVTDRDGTVLYEAPTRRERVLDETTARTVTGVLQKVVERGTGVNARIGRPVAGKTGTAEEWKDAWFVGYTPELVAAVWVGFPEAERTMRPPATRVTVTGGAWPAQIWQLFAGAALGETPASLFPVPATPSKPPPASTTTTTAPHTPLLSVVGMNAFDATRTLADAGYTVRNRNAPSRRYPPGTVIAQDPPAGRTLRARGTVTITIANGRPRMVAVPTLLGMLADEAGNAVEPLGLVLAVRVEAEPPPGDPSRAGRVWKQAPIAGTALDEGGTVTIWVNPG
;
A
#
# COMPACT_ATOMS: atom_id res chain seq x y z
N MET A 1 -38.28 0.49 -24.78
CA MET A 1 -38.56 0.31 -26.23
C MET A 1 -38.19 1.60 -26.95
N TRP A 2 -36.90 1.80 -27.25
CA TRP A 2 -36.44 2.83 -28.21
C TRP A 2 -35.52 2.13 -29.21
N SER A 3 -36.01 2.09 -30.44
CA SER A 3 -35.45 1.38 -31.57
C SER A 3 -34.15 2.05 -32.02
N VAL A 4 -33.02 1.33 -31.97
CA VAL A 4 -31.80 1.75 -32.66
C VAL A 4 -32.01 1.50 -34.16
N SER A 5 -32.25 2.60 -34.86
CA SER A 5 -32.30 2.69 -36.31
C SER A 5 -31.01 2.14 -36.93
N ARG A 6 -31.17 1.18 -37.84
CA ARG A 6 -30.14 0.76 -38.78
C ARG A 6 -29.76 1.93 -39.69
N ARG A 7 -28.45 2.01 -39.97
CA ARG A 7 -27.74 2.60 -41.14
C ARG A 7 -26.87 3.79 -40.77
N HIS A 8 -25.55 3.58 -40.76
CA HIS A 8 -24.55 4.45 -41.41
C HIS A 8 -23.23 3.69 -41.64
N PRO A 9 -23.18 2.70 -42.57
CA PRO A 9 -21.90 2.10 -42.99
C PRO A 9 -20.93 3.14 -43.59
N HIS A 10 -21.47 4.27 -44.06
CA HIS A 10 -20.69 5.37 -44.62
C HIS A 10 -19.91 6.16 -43.57
N LEU A 11 -20.39 6.31 -42.33
CA LEU A 11 -19.67 7.07 -41.29
C LEU A 11 -18.39 6.32 -40.86
N ILE A 12 -18.47 4.99 -40.76
CA ILE A 12 -17.34 4.11 -40.42
C ILE A 12 -16.32 4.08 -41.55
N LEU A 13 -16.78 4.03 -42.81
CA LEU A 13 -15.90 4.11 -43.99
C LEU A 13 -15.23 5.49 -44.08
N THR A 14 -15.92 6.56 -43.71
CA THR A 14 -15.37 7.93 -43.72
C THR A 14 -14.32 8.13 -42.63
N VAL A 15 -14.49 7.55 -41.44
CA VAL A 15 -13.48 7.55 -40.37
C VAL A 15 -12.26 6.69 -40.74
N ALA A 16 -12.46 5.55 -41.40
CA ALA A 16 -11.37 4.71 -41.89
C ALA A 16 -10.57 5.40 -43.02
N ILE A 17 -11.24 6.09 -43.94
CA ILE A 17 -10.62 6.85 -45.02
C ILE A 17 -9.92 8.10 -44.46
N ALA A 18 -10.48 8.78 -43.46
CA ALA A 18 -9.84 9.90 -42.77
C ALA A 18 -8.58 9.48 -42.01
N ALA A 19 -8.56 8.28 -41.41
CA ALA A 19 -7.38 7.71 -40.78
C ALA A 19 -6.28 7.35 -41.80
N LEU A 20 -6.65 6.86 -42.98
CA LEU A 20 -5.74 6.60 -44.11
C LEU A 20 -5.17 7.90 -44.70
N ALA A 21 -6.00 8.95 -44.82
CA ALA A 21 -5.58 10.26 -45.34
C ALA A 21 -4.69 11.04 -44.36
N ALA A 22 -4.96 10.95 -43.05
CA ALA A 22 -4.11 11.55 -42.02
C ALA A 22 -2.75 10.85 -41.89
N GLY A 23 -2.68 9.54 -42.19
CA GLY A 23 -1.42 8.78 -42.23
C GLY A 23 -0.43 9.28 -43.29
N CYS A 24 -0.91 9.85 -44.40
CA CYS A 24 -0.05 10.44 -45.44
C CYS A 24 0.58 11.79 -45.04
N SER A 25 0.09 12.43 -43.97
CA SER A 25 0.53 13.77 -43.54
C SER A 25 1.45 13.75 -42.31
N TYR A 26 1.60 12.60 -41.66
CA TYR A 26 2.29 12.47 -40.38
C TYR A 26 3.68 11.84 -40.59
N THR A 27 4.69 12.67 -40.86
CA THR A 27 6.09 12.25 -40.92
C THR A 27 6.66 12.14 -39.51
N ALA A 28 6.36 11.04 -38.81
CA ALA A 28 7.12 10.69 -37.62
C ALA A 28 8.49 10.14 -38.07
N GLU A 29 9.60 10.74 -37.63
CA GLU A 29 10.92 10.14 -37.82
C GLU A 29 10.99 8.82 -37.05
N LEU A 30 11.03 7.71 -37.78
CA LEU A 30 11.17 6.37 -37.20
C LEU A 30 12.62 6.16 -36.74
N ARG A 31 12.97 6.65 -35.54
CA ARG A 31 14.24 6.33 -34.86
C ARG A 31 14.01 5.25 -33.81
N LEU A 32 14.50 4.04 -34.08
CA LEU A 32 14.56 2.98 -33.07
C LEU A 32 15.59 3.39 -31.99
N PRO A 33 15.23 3.42 -30.70
CA PRO A 33 16.19 3.72 -29.65
C PRO A 33 17.23 2.58 -29.55
N GLU A 34 18.49 2.88 -29.83
CA GLU A 34 19.66 2.00 -29.61
C GLU A 34 20.14 1.99 -28.15
N ARG A 35 19.25 2.22 -27.17
CA ARG A 35 19.71 2.36 -25.78
C ARG A 35 20.06 1.00 -25.18
N GLN A 36 21.35 0.78 -24.92
CA GLN A 36 21.82 -0.34 -24.11
C GLN A 36 21.23 -0.23 -22.69
N ALA A 37 20.70 -1.36 -22.21
CA ALA A 37 20.26 -1.50 -20.83
C ALA A 37 21.45 -1.28 -19.89
N ALA A 38 21.23 -0.56 -18.81
CA ALA A 38 22.22 -0.36 -17.76
C ALA A 38 21.61 -0.79 -16.42
N SER A 39 22.32 -1.62 -15.67
CA SER A 39 21.89 -2.03 -14.33
C SER A 39 21.82 -0.82 -13.40
N SER A 40 20.80 -0.78 -12.54
CA SER A 40 20.72 0.23 -11.49
C SER A 40 21.57 -0.15 -10.29
N GLU A 41 22.10 0.84 -9.58
CA GLU A 41 22.88 0.69 -8.36
C GLU A 41 22.06 1.15 -7.16
N ILE A 42 22.02 0.32 -6.11
CA ILE A 42 21.60 0.76 -4.78
C ILE A 42 22.86 0.97 -3.96
N LEU A 43 22.95 2.14 -3.32
CA LEU A 43 24.11 2.58 -2.55
C LEU A 43 23.76 2.67 -1.06
N TRP A 44 24.71 2.30 -0.21
CA TRP A 44 24.69 2.57 1.22
C TRP A 44 24.68 4.08 1.51
N ALA A 45 24.42 4.45 2.77
CA ALA A 45 24.47 5.85 3.21
C ALA A 45 25.85 6.50 3.02
N ASP A 46 26.93 5.72 3.02
CA ASP A 46 28.30 6.20 2.78
C ASP A 46 28.64 6.35 1.28
N GLY A 47 27.71 6.01 0.39
CA GLY A 47 27.86 6.08 -1.05
C GLY A 47 28.53 4.86 -1.69
N THR A 48 28.94 3.85 -0.92
CA THR A 48 29.45 2.59 -1.46
C THR A 48 28.31 1.73 -2.01
N GLN A 49 28.62 0.79 -2.90
CA GLN A 49 27.61 -0.05 -3.53
C GLN A 49 27.06 -1.11 -2.55
N LEU A 50 25.74 -1.09 -2.34
CA LEU A 50 25.01 -2.12 -1.60
C LEU A 50 24.69 -3.32 -2.49
N THR A 51 24.04 -3.07 -3.62
CA THR A 51 23.74 -4.11 -4.61
C THR A 51 23.47 -3.50 -5.98
N ARG A 52 23.44 -4.33 -7.01
CA ARG A 52 23.01 -3.95 -8.37
C ARG A 52 21.72 -4.67 -8.71
N LEU A 53 20.80 -3.92 -9.30
CA LEU A 53 19.57 -4.44 -9.88
C LEU A 53 19.76 -4.47 -11.38
N HIS A 54 19.82 -5.67 -11.94
CA HIS A 54 19.90 -5.87 -13.38
C HIS A 54 18.66 -6.64 -13.83
N ALA A 55 18.21 -6.38 -15.06
CA ALA A 55 17.42 -7.38 -15.77
C ALA A 55 18.32 -8.61 -15.95
N GLU A 56 17.75 -9.81 -15.98
CA GLU A 56 18.53 -11.03 -16.25
C GLU A 56 19.47 -10.79 -17.44
N GLU A 57 20.73 -11.24 -17.31
CA GLU A 57 21.85 -10.90 -18.20
C GLU A 57 21.62 -11.27 -19.69
N ASP A 58 20.59 -12.06 -19.99
CA ASP A 58 20.37 -12.67 -21.30
C ASP A 58 19.52 -11.84 -22.27
N ARG A 59 19.92 -10.59 -22.52
CA ARG A 59 19.57 -9.93 -23.79
C ARG A 59 20.53 -10.32 -24.90
N GLU A 60 20.79 -11.61 -25.07
CA GLU A 60 21.36 -12.12 -26.33
C GLU A 60 20.24 -12.07 -27.38
N PRO A 61 20.24 -11.13 -28.34
CA PRO A 61 19.19 -11.09 -29.34
C PRO A 61 19.32 -12.34 -30.22
N VAL A 62 18.33 -13.21 -30.17
CA VAL A 62 18.33 -14.45 -30.94
C VAL A 62 17.66 -14.20 -32.28
N LYS A 63 18.22 -14.71 -33.36
CA LYS A 63 17.57 -14.66 -34.68
C LYS A 63 16.34 -15.56 -34.67
N LEU A 64 15.28 -15.19 -35.37
CA LEU A 64 14.04 -15.96 -35.45
C LEU A 64 14.26 -17.42 -35.94
N GLY A 65 15.30 -17.64 -36.76
CA GLY A 65 15.69 -18.98 -37.21
C GLY A 65 16.37 -19.85 -36.14
N HIS A 66 16.83 -19.25 -35.04
CA HIS A 66 17.40 -19.91 -33.86
C HIS A 66 16.40 -19.90 -32.69
N MET A 67 15.10 -19.72 -32.97
CA MET A 67 14.01 -19.89 -32.00
C MET A 67 13.20 -21.11 -32.39
N SER A 68 12.52 -21.74 -31.42
CA SER A 68 11.59 -22.84 -31.68
C SER A 68 10.51 -22.39 -32.68
N PRO A 69 10.32 -23.09 -33.82
CA PRO A 69 9.30 -22.73 -34.80
C PRO A 69 7.88 -22.80 -34.22
N VAL A 70 7.67 -23.63 -33.20
CA VAL A 70 6.39 -23.80 -32.52
C VAL A 70 6.06 -22.59 -31.65
N LEU A 71 7.07 -21.97 -31.03
CA LEU A 71 6.94 -20.75 -30.25
C LEU A 71 6.47 -19.57 -31.10
N ALA A 72 7.12 -19.33 -32.24
CA ALA A 72 6.70 -18.28 -33.17
C ALA A 72 5.27 -18.50 -33.67
N LYS A 73 4.87 -19.77 -33.93
CA LYS A 73 3.49 -20.12 -34.29
C LYS A 73 2.51 -19.87 -33.14
N ALA A 74 2.86 -20.21 -31.90
CA ALA A 74 2.03 -20.01 -30.72
C ALA A 74 1.75 -18.53 -30.47
N VAL A 75 2.79 -17.69 -30.53
CA VAL A 75 2.65 -16.23 -30.38
C VAL A 75 1.78 -15.65 -31.47
N VAL A 76 2.03 -15.98 -32.74
CA VAL A 76 1.18 -15.52 -33.86
C VAL A 76 -0.26 -16.02 -33.69
N ALA A 77 -0.48 -17.27 -33.29
CA ALA A 77 -1.83 -17.83 -33.15
C ALA A 77 -2.70 -17.11 -32.11
N ILE A 78 -2.11 -16.73 -30.97
CA ILE A 78 -2.84 -16.11 -29.85
C ILE A 78 -2.86 -14.58 -29.91
N GLU A 79 -1.74 -13.93 -30.29
CA GLU A 79 -1.64 -12.47 -30.29
C GLU A 79 -2.20 -11.84 -31.57
N ASP A 80 -1.97 -12.47 -32.72
CA ASP A 80 -2.28 -11.88 -34.03
C ASP A 80 -2.36 -12.95 -35.14
N GLU A 81 -3.48 -13.69 -35.18
CA GLU A 81 -3.61 -14.89 -36.03
C GLU A 81 -3.39 -14.59 -37.53
N ARG A 82 -3.58 -13.33 -37.93
CA ARG A 82 -3.46 -12.85 -39.30
C ARG A 82 -2.25 -11.97 -39.51
N PHE A 83 -1.26 -12.06 -38.62
CA PHE A 83 -0.04 -11.29 -38.68
C PHE A 83 0.55 -11.23 -40.09
N TYR A 84 0.55 -12.35 -40.84
CA TYR A 84 1.11 -12.39 -42.19
C TYR A 84 0.19 -11.87 -43.32
N HIS A 85 -1.01 -11.38 -43.00
CA HIS A 85 -2.06 -11.04 -43.96
C HIS A 85 -2.57 -9.59 -43.85
N HIS A 86 -1.93 -8.75 -43.03
CA HIS A 86 -2.23 -7.32 -42.89
C HIS A 86 -0.95 -6.49 -42.95
N ASP A 87 -1.07 -5.18 -43.19
CA ASP A 87 0.05 -4.24 -43.29
C ASP A 87 0.05 -3.27 -42.09
N GLY A 88 0.48 -3.76 -40.92
CA GLY A 88 0.61 -2.98 -39.68
C GLY A 88 -0.64 -2.98 -38.80
N VAL A 89 -1.81 -2.79 -39.39
CA VAL A 89 -3.10 -2.77 -38.67
C VAL A 89 -4.06 -3.79 -39.28
N ASP A 90 -4.69 -4.60 -38.44
CA ASP A 90 -5.66 -5.57 -38.92
C ASP A 90 -7.10 -5.00 -38.92
N ALA A 91 -7.50 -4.40 -40.04
CA ALA A 91 -8.82 -3.78 -40.19
C ALA A 91 -9.99 -4.74 -39.92
N ARG A 92 -9.95 -6.00 -40.41
CA ARG A 92 -11.03 -6.95 -40.10
C ARG A 92 -10.94 -7.47 -38.65
N GLY A 93 -9.77 -7.41 -38.02
CA GLY A 93 -9.53 -7.85 -36.65
C GLY A 93 -10.10 -6.83 -35.67
N VAL A 94 -9.91 -5.55 -35.97
CA VAL A 94 -10.55 -4.43 -35.27
C VAL A 94 -12.07 -4.52 -35.35
N VAL A 95 -12.63 -4.76 -36.54
CA VAL A 95 -14.09 -4.89 -36.71
C VAL A 95 -14.63 -6.10 -35.95
N ARG A 96 -13.95 -7.26 -36.01
CA ARG A 96 -14.34 -8.46 -35.25
C ARG A 96 -14.28 -8.25 -33.74
N ALA A 97 -13.20 -7.64 -33.26
CA ALA A 97 -13.03 -7.35 -31.83
C ALA A 97 -14.13 -6.39 -31.35
N LEU A 98 -14.45 -5.37 -32.15
CA LEU A 98 -15.56 -4.46 -31.85
C LEU A 98 -16.91 -5.18 -31.78
N THR A 99 -17.23 -6.06 -32.73
CA THR A 99 -18.50 -6.81 -32.70
C THR A 99 -18.57 -7.73 -31.49
N ARG A 100 -17.50 -8.47 -31.17
CA ARG A 100 -17.50 -9.36 -30.00
C ARG A 100 -17.54 -8.62 -28.67
N ASN A 101 -16.86 -7.49 -28.55
CA ASN A 101 -16.91 -6.67 -27.33
C ASN A 101 -18.29 -6.03 -27.13
N ILE A 102 -19.01 -5.70 -28.21
CA ILE A 102 -20.40 -5.23 -28.14
C ILE A 102 -21.34 -6.36 -27.72
N GLU A 103 -21.16 -7.57 -28.26
CA GLU A 103 -21.98 -8.75 -27.92
C GLU A 103 -21.75 -9.21 -26.48
N ALA A 104 -20.51 -9.12 -25.97
CA ALA A 104 -20.15 -9.52 -24.62
C ALA A 104 -20.40 -8.44 -23.55
N GLY A 105 -20.64 -7.18 -23.95
CA GLY A 105 -20.82 -6.06 -23.02
C GLY A 105 -19.54 -5.64 -22.27
N ASP A 106 -18.40 -6.26 -22.56
CA ASP A 106 -17.09 -6.00 -21.97
C ASP A 106 -15.96 -6.26 -23.00
N VAL A 107 -14.73 -5.82 -22.73
CA VAL A 107 -13.57 -6.01 -23.61
C VAL A 107 -13.06 -7.45 -23.48
N VAL A 108 -13.53 -8.32 -24.36
CA VAL A 108 -13.13 -9.74 -24.40
C VAL A 108 -11.96 -9.97 -25.34
N GLU A 109 -11.90 -9.22 -26.46
CA GLU A 109 -10.83 -9.35 -27.45
C GLU A 109 -10.04 -8.04 -27.67
N GLY A 110 -8.71 -8.17 -27.69
CA GLY A 110 -7.80 -7.11 -28.10
C GLY A 110 -7.70 -7.02 -29.62
N GLY A 111 -7.90 -5.82 -30.17
CA GLY A 111 -7.76 -5.57 -31.62
C GLY A 111 -6.38 -5.07 -32.05
N SER A 112 -5.32 -5.28 -31.25
CA SER A 112 -3.97 -4.76 -31.56
C SER A 112 -3.10 -5.83 -32.20
N THR A 113 -2.39 -5.49 -33.28
CA THR A 113 -1.47 -6.39 -34.00
C THR A 113 -0.12 -6.51 -33.28
N ILE A 114 0.66 -7.55 -33.58
CA ILE A 114 2.03 -7.71 -33.02
C ILE A 114 2.89 -6.46 -33.32
N THR A 115 2.78 -5.90 -34.52
CA THR A 115 3.52 -4.70 -34.92
C THR A 115 3.13 -3.48 -34.08
N GLN A 116 1.84 -3.30 -33.83
CA GLN A 116 1.33 -2.26 -32.94
C GLN A 116 1.84 -2.45 -31.51
N GLN A 117 1.87 -3.69 -31.01
CA GLN A 117 2.40 -4.00 -29.70
C GLN A 117 3.91 -3.72 -29.60
N TYR A 118 4.68 -4.04 -30.64
CA TYR A 118 6.10 -3.72 -30.71
C TYR A 118 6.36 -2.21 -30.71
N VAL A 119 5.67 -1.45 -31.57
CA VAL A 119 5.76 0.02 -31.61
C VAL A 119 5.40 0.62 -30.26
N ARG A 120 4.34 0.12 -29.61
CA ARG A 120 3.95 0.52 -28.26
C ARG A 120 5.05 0.24 -27.24
N ALA A 121 5.73 -0.89 -27.34
CA ALA A 121 6.79 -1.28 -26.42
C ALA A 121 8.06 -0.43 -26.56
N VAL A 122 8.42 0.00 -27.77
CA VAL A 122 9.74 0.61 -28.07
C VAL A 122 9.73 2.10 -28.43
N MET A 123 8.61 2.67 -28.87
CA MET A 123 8.59 4.03 -29.46
C MET A 123 7.58 4.99 -28.81
N LEU A 124 6.59 4.49 -28.06
CA LEU A 124 5.49 5.31 -27.56
C LEU A 124 5.47 5.38 -26.04
N GLY A 125 5.21 6.59 -25.53
CA GLY A 125 4.98 6.84 -24.12
C GLY A 125 3.64 6.26 -23.61
N PRO A 126 3.34 6.45 -22.31
CA PRO A 126 2.28 5.75 -21.56
C PRO A 126 0.84 6.18 -21.87
N GLU A 127 0.63 7.25 -22.62
CA GLU A 127 -0.64 7.96 -22.65
C GLU A 127 -1.76 7.12 -23.29
N ARG A 128 -2.77 6.69 -22.53
CA ARG A 128 -3.88 5.87 -23.09
C ARG A 128 -4.96 6.72 -23.79
N ASN A 129 -4.56 7.63 -24.68
CA ASN A 129 -5.48 8.44 -25.48
C ASN A 129 -5.60 7.94 -26.93
N LEU A 130 -6.66 8.37 -27.62
CA LEU A 130 -6.94 7.99 -29.01
C LEU A 130 -5.83 8.47 -29.96
N GLU A 131 -5.20 9.60 -29.65
CA GLU A 131 -4.09 10.16 -30.40
C GLU A 131 -2.87 9.23 -30.41
N ARG A 132 -2.45 8.70 -29.24
CA ARG A 132 -1.40 7.68 -29.16
C ARG A 132 -1.80 6.45 -29.94
N LYS A 133 -3.06 6.00 -29.86
CA LYS A 133 -3.50 4.81 -30.59
C LYS A 133 -3.45 5.00 -32.11
N LEU A 134 -3.75 6.21 -32.60
CA LEU A 134 -3.56 6.57 -33.99
C LEU A 134 -2.07 6.61 -34.37
N ARG A 135 -1.21 7.19 -33.52
CA ARG A 135 0.25 7.17 -33.70
C ARG A 135 0.81 5.76 -33.76
N GLU A 136 0.34 4.86 -32.88
CA GLU A 136 0.69 3.43 -32.85
C GLU A 136 0.32 2.74 -34.17
N ALA A 137 -0.88 3.02 -34.70
CA ALA A 137 -1.33 2.50 -35.98
C ALA A 137 -0.48 3.01 -37.16
N VAL A 138 -0.23 4.32 -37.24
CA VAL A 138 0.59 4.92 -38.31
C VAL A 138 2.02 4.40 -38.29
N MET A 139 2.66 4.36 -37.10
CA MET A 139 4.02 3.83 -36.97
C MET A 139 4.08 2.33 -37.24
N ALA A 140 3.04 1.55 -36.92
CA ALA A 140 3.00 0.14 -37.27
C ALA A 140 2.97 -0.07 -38.80
N ILE A 141 2.19 0.72 -39.52
CA ILE A 141 2.17 0.71 -41.00
C ILE A 141 3.56 1.07 -41.55
N GLN A 142 4.14 2.19 -41.09
CA GLN A 142 5.47 2.65 -41.52
C GLN A 142 6.59 1.65 -41.20
N LEU A 143 6.48 0.92 -40.08
CA LEU A 143 7.45 -0.09 -39.71
C LEU A 143 7.37 -1.30 -40.66
N GLU A 144 6.18 -1.71 -41.08
CA GLU A 144 5.98 -2.83 -42.01
C GLU A 144 6.34 -2.49 -43.46
N GLU A 145 6.27 -1.22 -43.86
CA GLU A 145 6.84 -0.76 -45.14
C GLU A 145 8.36 -0.89 -45.19
N ARG A 146 9.04 -0.83 -44.03
CA ARG A 146 10.51 -0.86 -43.93
C ARG A 146 11.10 -2.22 -43.56
N TYR A 147 10.36 -3.04 -42.81
CA TYR A 147 10.83 -4.31 -42.29
C TYR A 147 9.88 -5.45 -42.65
N SER A 148 10.45 -6.59 -43.03
CA SER A 148 9.65 -7.80 -43.27
C SER A 148 8.95 -8.27 -42.00
N LYS A 149 7.81 -8.96 -42.16
CA LYS A 149 7.08 -9.62 -41.05
C LYS A 149 7.97 -10.48 -40.17
N ARG A 150 8.93 -11.20 -40.78
CA ARG A 150 9.91 -12.02 -40.05
C ARG A 150 10.82 -11.16 -39.18
N ALA A 151 11.33 -10.05 -39.72
CA ALA A 151 12.18 -9.13 -38.95
C ALA A 151 11.41 -8.43 -37.81
N ILE A 152 10.13 -8.12 -38.03
CA ILE A 152 9.29 -7.52 -36.97
C ILE A 152 9.00 -8.53 -35.87
N LEU A 153 8.63 -9.77 -36.22
CA LEU A 153 8.40 -10.83 -35.24
C LEU A 153 9.67 -11.13 -34.44
N GLU A 154 10.84 -11.18 -35.09
CA GLU A 154 12.14 -11.34 -34.42
C GLU A 154 12.37 -10.22 -33.40
N ARG A 155 12.22 -8.96 -33.80
CA ARG A 155 12.40 -7.82 -32.90
C ARG A 155 11.39 -7.83 -31.76
N TYR A 156 10.13 -8.15 -32.05
CA TYR A 156 9.08 -8.27 -31.05
C TYR A 156 9.41 -9.31 -29.99
N LEU A 157 9.76 -10.53 -30.41
CA LEU A 157 10.10 -11.63 -29.50
C LEU A 157 11.37 -11.36 -28.70
N ASN A 158 12.31 -10.55 -29.20
CA ASN A 158 13.49 -10.13 -28.43
C ASN A 158 13.24 -8.93 -27.50
N THR A 159 12.06 -8.32 -27.55
CA THR A 159 11.75 -7.08 -26.80
C THR A 159 10.65 -7.27 -25.76
N VAL A 160 9.64 -8.08 -26.08
CA VAL A 160 8.45 -8.24 -25.24
C VAL A 160 8.81 -8.81 -23.87
N TYR A 161 8.12 -8.32 -22.85
CA TYR A 161 8.31 -8.75 -21.46
C TYR A 161 7.48 -10.00 -21.19
N PHE A 162 8.11 -11.03 -20.65
CA PHE A 162 7.47 -12.31 -20.33
C PHE A 162 7.18 -12.49 -18.83
N GLY A 163 7.62 -11.57 -17.96
CA GLY A 163 7.47 -11.68 -16.51
C GLY A 163 8.79 -12.07 -15.82
N ASN A 164 8.85 -11.96 -14.49
CA ASN A 164 10.02 -12.34 -13.68
C ASN A 164 11.37 -11.80 -14.17
N GLY A 165 11.42 -10.57 -14.68
CA GLY A 165 12.67 -9.99 -15.20
C GLY A 165 13.07 -10.45 -16.62
N ALA A 166 12.33 -11.37 -17.23
CA ALA A 166 12.60 -11.91 -18.55
C ALA A 166 12.12 -10.99 -19.68
N TYR A 167 13.04 -10.22 -20.26
CA TYR A 167 12.81 -9.43 -21.47
C TYR A 167 13.39 -10.13 -22.69
N GLY A 168 12.51 -10.46 -23.62
CA GLY A 168 12.89 -11.25 -24.78
C GLY A 168 12.81 -12.75 -24.52
N VAL A 169 12.61 -13.49 -25.61
CA VAL A 169 12.23 -14.89 -25.55
C VAL A 169 13.35 -15.82 -25.11
N GLN A 170 14.61 -15.43 -25.34
CA GLN A 170 15.79 -16.17 -24.88
C GLN A 170 15.90 -16.14 -23.36
N ALA A 171 15.80 -14.95 -22.76
CA ALA A 171 15.73 -14.80 -21.32
C ALA A 171 14.57 -15.63 -20.77
N ALA A 172 13.36 -15.46 -21.30
CA ALA A 172 12.19 -16.18 -20.80
C ALA A 172 12.33 -17.72 -20.85
N ALA A 173 12.89 -18.27 -21.92
CA ALA A 173 13.13 -19.71 -22.00
C ALA A 173 14.12 -20.19 -20.91
N ARG A 174 15.14 -19.39 -20.58
CA ARG A 174 16.09 -19.68 -19.51
C ARG A 174 15.47 -19.51 -18.13
N THR A 175 14.78 -18.40 -17.87
CA THR A 175 14.08 -18.11 -16.60
C THR A 175 13.12 -19.22 -16.24
N TYR A 176 12.23 -19.58 -17.17
CA TYR A 176 11.12 -20.48 -16.87
C TYR A 176 11.50 -21.95 -17.05
N PHE A 177 12.45 -22.30 -17.91
CA PHE A 177 12.73 -23.70 -18.25
C PHE A 177 14.21 -24.11 -18.19
N GLY A 178 15.13 -23.19 -17.86
CA GLY A 178 16.57 -23.45 -17.83
C GLY A 178 17.15 -23.84 -19.20
N ARG A 179 16.53 -23.39 -20.31
CA ARG A 179 16.83 -23.82 -21.68
C ARG A 179 16.86 -22.65 -22.67
N GLY A 180 17.51 -22.84 -23.81
CA GLY A 180 17.48 -21.86 -24.90
C GLY A 180 16.13 -21.79 -25.61
N ALA A 181 15.82 -20.64 -26.24
CA ALA A 181 14.57 -20.44 -26.98
C ALA A 181 14.41 -21.37 -28.19
N ASP A 182 15.48 -22.00 -28.67
CA ASP A 182 15.48 -23.05 -29.68
C ASP A 182 15.02 -24.42 -29.15
N ALA A 183 15.13 -24.64 -27.84
CA ALA A 183 14.91 -25.94 -27.19
C ALA A 183 13.56 -26.06 -26.47
N VAL A 184 12.69 -25.04 -26.53
CA VAL A 184 11.36 -25.08 -25.91
C VAL A 184 10.37 -25.91 -26.75
N ASP A 185 9.64 -26.80 -26.07
CA ASP A 185 8.62 -27.66 -26.67
C ASP A 185 7.26 -26.95 -26.89
N LEU A 186 6.24 -27.67 -27.35
CA LEU A 186 4.90 -27.12 -27.61
C LEU A 186 4.21 -26.58 -26.34
N ALA A 187 4.30 -27.28 -25.21
CA ALA A 187 3.66 -26.87 -23.96
C ALA A 187 4.35 -25.62 -23.38
N GLN A 188 5.68 -25.61 -23.40
CA GLN A 188 6.51 -24.49 -22.98
C GLN A 188 6.31 -23.26 -23.89
N SER A 189 6.26 -23.49 -25.20
CA SER A 189 5.96 -22.46 -26.21
C SER A 189 4.60 -21.80 -25.98
N ALA A 190 3.58 -22.62 -25.71
CA ALA A 190 2.24 -22.14 -25.41
C ALA A 190 2.19 -21.34 -24.10
N LEU A 191 2.99 -21.72 -23.09
CA LEU A 191 3.08 -20.96 -21.86
C LEU A 191 3.69 -19.58 -22.12
N LEU A 192 4.88 -19.52 -22.74
CA LEU A 192 5.55 -18.25 -23.06
C LEU A 192 4.67 -17.32 -23.90
N ALA A 193 3.98 -17.85 -24.90
CA ALA A 193 3.04 -17.07 -25.70
C ALA A 193 1.86 -16.55 -24.88
N GLY A 194 1.39 -17.34 -23.89
CA GLY A 194 0.31 -16.95 -22.99
C GLY A 194 0.68 -15.81 -22.04
N LEU A 195 1.94 -15.75 -21.60
CA LEU A 195 2.46 -14.74 -20.66
C LEU A 195 2.44 -13.32 -21.25
N ILE A 196 2.66 -13.18 -22.55
CA ILE A 196 2.80 -11.88 -23.24
C ILE A 196 1.64 -10.91 -22.96
N ARG A 197 0.40 -11.43 -22.88
CA ARG A 197 -0.81 -10.61 -22.69
C ARG A 197 -0.79 -9.87 -21.35
N ASP A 198 -0.41 -10.58 -20.29
CA ASP A 198 -0.35 -10.06 -18.92
C ASP A 198 0.60 -10.94 -18.09
N PRO A 199 1.91 -10.62 -18.09
CA PRO A 199 2.89 -11.45 -17.41
C PRO A 199 2.69 -11.61 -15.91
N GLY A 200 2.05 -10.63 -15.26
CA GLY A 200 1.78 -10.67 -13.82
C GLY A 200 0.56 -11.53 -13.50
N ALA A 201 -0.53 -11.39 -14.26
CA ALA A 201 -1.74 -12.17 -14.04
C ALA A 201 -1.57 -13.66 -14.37
N TYR A 202 -0.61 -14.00 -15.23
CA TYR A 202 -0.34 -15.37 -15.68
C TYR A 202 1.02 -15.91 -15.21
N ASP A 203 1.62 -15.30 -14.19
CA ASP A 203 2.91 -15.74 -13.65
C ASP A 203 2.82 -17.18 -13.09
N PRO A 204 3.60 -18.14 -13.63
CA PRO A 204 3.51 -19.54 -13.22
C PRO A 204 4.06 -19.80 -11.81
N TYR A 205 4.85 -18.89 -11.23
CA TYR A 205 5.36 -19.03 -9.86
C TYR A 205 4.35 -18.58 -8.81
N THR A 206 3.63 -17.49 -9.08
CA THR A 206 2.71 -16.86 -8.11
C THR A 206 1.25 -17.25 -8.33
N VAL A 207 0.83 -17.47 -9.58
CA VAL A 207 -0.56 -17.80 -9.95
C VAL A 207 -0.62 -19.01 -10.92
N PRO A 208 -0.13 -20.20 -10.51
CA PRO A 208 0.04 -21.35 -11.41
C PRO A 208 -1.27 -21.82 -12.06
N GLY A 209 -2.41 -21.69 -11.38
CA GLY A 209 -3.71 -22.05 -11.95
C GLY A 209 -4.11 -21.16 -13.14
N ALA A 210 -3.86 -19.85 -13.05
CA ALA A 210 -4.14 -18.91 -14.13
C ALA A 210 -3.17 -19.10 -15.31
N ALA A 211 -1.89 -19.32 -15.02
CA ALA A 211 -0.87 -19.64 -16.01
C ALA A 211 -1.23 -20.90 -16.82
N LEU A 212 -1.66 -21.97 -16.12
CA LEU A 212 -2.08 -23.23 -16.73
C LEU A 212 -3.30 -23.06 -17.65
N ALA A 213 -4.32 -22.35 -17.18
CA ALA A 213 -5.51 -22.05 -17.98
C ALA A 213 -5.16 -21.25 -19.24
N ARG A 214 -4.29 -20.24 -19.10
CA ARG A 214 -3.85 -19.40 -20.21
C ARG A 214 -3.03 -20.17 -21.25
N ARG A 215 -2.09 -21.02 -20.82
CA ARG A 215 -1.36 -21.94 -21.71
C ARG A 215 -2.32 -22.83 -22.49
N ASN A 216 -3.32 -23.40 -21.83
CA ASN A 216 -4.28 -24.30 -22.46
C ASN A 216 -5.17 -23.56 -23.49
N GLU A 217 -5.48 -22.28 -23.25
CA GLU A 217 -6.14 -21.43 -24.26
C GLU A 217 -5.28 -21.27 -25.53
N VAL A 218 -3.96 -21.07 -25.38
CA VAL A 218 -3.03 -21.01 -26.51
C VAL A 218 -2.97 -22.34 -27.28
N LEU A 219 -2.96 -23.47 -26.57
CA LEU A 219 -2.99 -24.80 -27.18
C LEU A 219 -4.29 -25.06 -27.95
N ALA A 220 -5.45 -24.75 -27.37
CA ALA A 220 -6.74 -24.84 -28.04
C ALA A 220 -6.80 -23.94 -29.29
N ARG A 221 -6.14 -22.78 -29.22
CA ARG A 221 -6.03 -21.87 -30.35
C ARG A 221 -5.19 -22.46 -31.49
N LEU A 222 -4.07 -23.10 -31.17
CA LEU A 222 -3.24 -23.82 -32.15
C LEU A 222 -3.99 -24.99 -32.80
N GLU A 223 -4.81 -25.71 -32.04
CA GLU A 223 -5.64 -26.80 -32.55
C GLU A 223 -6.68 -26.29 -33.54
N HIS A 224 -7.45 -25.27 -33.15
CA HIS A 224 -8.48 -24.66 -34.00
C HIS A 224 -7.92 -24.16 -35.33
N LEU A 225 -6.70 -23.61 -35.33
CA LEU A 225 -6.01 -23.12 -36.51
C LEU A 225 -5.22 -24.21 -37.27
N ARG A 226 -5.24 -25.47 -36.78
CA ARG A 226 -4.49 -26.62 -37.33
C ARG A 226 -2.99 -26.30 -37.48
N ARG A 227 -2.38 -25.67 -36.48
CA ARG A 227 -0.98 -25.24 -36.48
C ARG A 227 -0.03 -26.17 -35.71
N ALA A 228 -0.57 -27.15 -35.00
CA ALA A 228 0.13 -28.28 -34.41
C ALA A 228 -0.72 -29.57 -34.52
N PRO A 229 -0.11 -30.77 -34.51
CA PRO A 229 -0.83 -32.05 -34.52
C PRO A 229 -1.71 -32.24 -33.28
N ALA A 230 -2.88 -32.87 -33.45
CA ALA A 230 -3.86 -33.02 -32.37
C ALA A 230 -3.37 -33.93 -31.22
N ASP A 231 -2.57 -34.94 -31.54
CA ASP A 231 -1.92 -35.84 -30.58
C ASP A 231 -0.84 -35.11 -29.75
N GLU A 232 -0.04 -34.24 -30.37
CA GLU A 232 0.92 -33.39 -29.66
C GLU A 232 0.21 -32.39 -28.74
N ILE A 233 -0.92 -31.81 -29.17
CA ILE A 233 -1.73 -30.89 -28.35
C ILE A 233 -2.33 -31.63 -27.15
N ALA A 234 -2.87 -32.84 -27.35
CA ALA A 234 -3.41 -33.65 -26.26
C ALA A 234 -2.33 -33.97 -25.22
N LEU A 235 -1.11 -34.28 -25.66
CA LEU A 235 0.04 -34.50 -24.77
C LEU A 235 0.43 -33.21 -24.03
N ALA A 236 0.50 -32.08 -24.72
CA ALA A 236 0.84 -30.78 -24.13
C ALA A 236 -0.20 -30.33 -23.08
N LEU A 237 -1.49 -30.59 -23.30
CA LEU A 237 -2.55 -30.31 -22.33
C LEU A 237 -2.41 -31.14 -21.04
N ALA A 238 -1.94 -32.38 -21.16
CA ALA A 238 -1.71 -33.28 -20.03
C ALA A 238 -0.40 -33.00 -19.26
N THR A 239 0.52 -32.22 -19.84
CA THR A 239 1.82 -31.90 -19.23
C THR A 239 1.65 -30.80 -18.16
N PRO A 240 2.29 -30.89 -16.98
CA PRO A 240 2.33 -29.79 -16.02
C PRO A 240 3.06 -28.56 -16.59
N LEU A 241 3.05 -27.42 -15.88
CA LEU A 241 3.72 -26.19 -16.36
C LEU A 241 5.23 -26.38 -16.56
N GLY A 242 5.86 -27.26 -15.77
CA GLY A 242 7.26 -27.65 -15.98
C GLY A 242 8.28 -26.53 -15.78
N VAL A 243 7.94 -25.50 -14.99
CA VAL A 243 8.86 -24.39 -14.70
C VAL A 243 9.97 -24.82 -13.76
N VAL A 244 11.20 -24.37 -14.04
CA VAL A 244 12.34 -24.57 -13.13
C VAL A 244 12.25 -23.58 -11.96
N PRO A 245 12.74 -23.95 -10.75
CA PRO A 245 12.93 -22.98 -9.68
C PRO A 245 13.78 -21.81 -10.18
N THR A 246 13.41 -20.57 -9.81
CA THR A 246 14.21 -19.39 -10.19
C THR A 246 15.65 -19.55 -9.72
N GLU A 247 16.63 -19.25 -10.59
CA GLU A 247 18.05 -19.23 -10.20
C GLU A 247 18.26 -18.32 -8.98
N GLU A 248 19.23 -18.66 -8.13
CA GLU A 248 19.53 -17.95 -6.89
C GLU A 248 19.74 -16.45 -7.20
N GLU A 249 18.80 -15.60 -6.77
CA GLU A 249 19.04 -14.16 -6.68
C GLU A 249 20.40 -13.98 -6.01
N SER A 250 21.35 -13.33 -6.70
CA SER A 250 22.70 -13.09 -6.15
C SER A 250 22.56 -12.54 -4.74
N ARG A 251 23.04 -13.27 -3.73
CA ARG A 251 22.82 -12.90 -2.33
C ARG A 251 23.48 -11.55 -2.03
N TYR A 252 22.72 -10.61 -1.49
CA TYR A 252 23.20 -9.30 -1.04
C TYR A 252 22.70 -8.99 0.38
N PRO A 253 23.41 -8.18 1.17
CA PRO A 253 23.00 -7.86 2.53
C PRO A 253 21.71 -7.01 2.57
N ALA A 254 21.06 -6.96 3.73
CA ALA A 254 19.87 -6.13 3.99
C ALA A 254 18.74 -6.28 2.95
N ALA A 255 18.47 -7.51 2.51
CA ALA A 255 17.57 -7.75 1.39
C ALA A 255 16.12 -7.26 1.61
N HIS A 256 15.57 -7.33 2.84
CA HIS A 256 14.26 -6.72 3.14
C HIS A 256 14.26 -5.20 2.95
N PHE A 257 15.35 -4.51 3.32
CA PHE A 257 15.48 -3.08 3.06
C PHE A 257 15.58 -2.78 1.57
N VAL A 258 16.37 -3.55 0.84
CA VAL A 258 16.48 -3.45 -0.63
C VAL A 258 15.11 -3.66 -1.27
N GLU A 259 14.30 -4.60 -0.78
CA GLU A 259 12.94 -4.81 -1.26
C GLU A 259 12.05 -3.60 -1.00
N GLN A 260 12.13 -2.95 0.17
CA GLN A 260 11.44 -1.69 0.43
C GLN A 260 11.85 -0.58 -0.56
N VAL A 261 13.14 -0.50 -0.91
CA VAL A 261 13.65 0.43 -1.93
C VAL A 261 13.14 0.07 -3.34
N ARG A 262 13.12 -1.22 -3.71
CA ARG A 262 12.55 -1.69 -4.98
C ARG A 262 11.08 -1.31 -5.09
N GLN A 263 10.29 -1.61 -4.06
CA GLN A 263 8.86 -1.28 -4.03
C GLN A 263 8.61 0.22 -4.10
N LEU A 264 9.44 1.05 -3.47
CA LEU A 264 9.37 2.51 -3.62
C LEU A 264 9.49 2.91 -5.09
N VAL A 265 10.47 2.36 -5.83
CA VAL A 265 10.64 2.67 -7.27
C VAL A 265 9.51 2.09 -8.11
N LEU A 266 9.03 0.88 -7.80
CA LEU A 266 7.99 0.18 -8.56
C LEU A 266 6.57 0.70 -8.33
N THR A 267 6.34 1.47 -7.26
CA THR A 267 5.01 2.01 -6.93
C THR A 267 4.90 3.50 -7.19
N ASP A 268 6.02 4.24 -7.12
CA ASP A 268 6.00 5.69 -7.26
C ASP A 268 5.99 6.12 -8.74
N PRO A 269 4.96 6.86 -9.18
CA PRO A 269 4.81 7.28 -10.58
C PRO A 269 5.94 8.19 -11.09
N ARG A 270 6.74 8.80 -10.20
CA ARG A 270 7.92 9.61 -10.57
C ARG A 270 8.97 8.80 -11.33
N PHE A 271 9.08 7.51 -11.04
CA PHE A 271 10.04 6.63 -11.72
C PHE A 271 9.48 5.99 -12.98
N GLY A 272 8.22 6.27 -13.32
CA GLY A 272 7.55 5.67 -14.45
C GLY A 272 6.04 5.75 -14.33
N VAL A 273 5.49 6.30 -15.38
CA VAL A 273 4.07 6.47 -15.70
C VAL A 273 3.25 5.16 -15.74
N SER A 274 3.86 4.02 -16.06
CA SER A 274 3.22 2.70 -16.00
C SER A 274 4.07 1.72 -15.19
N PRO A 275 3.47 0.66 -14.63
CA PRO A 275 4.21 -0.39 -13.92
C PRO A 275 5.37 -0.97 -14.74
N GLU A 276 5.13 -1.21 -16.04
CA GLU A 276 6.14 -1.77 -16.95
C GLU A 276 7.29 -0.78 -17.17
N GLN A 277 7.00 0.52 -17.25
CA GLN A 277 8.03 1.55 -17.39
C GLN A 277 8.86 1.68 -16.10
N ARG A 278 8.24 1.61 -14.92
CA ARG A 278 8.95 1.63 -13.63
C ARG A 278 9.87 0.43 -13.50
N HIS A 279 9.37 -0.76 -13.86
CA HIS A 279 10.16 -1.98 -13.90
C HIS A 279 11.37 -1.82 -14.83
N ARG A 280 11.16 -1.42 -16.10
CA ARG A 280 12.28 -1.16 -17.03
C ARG A 280 13.26 -0.13 -16.49
N ASN A 281 12.78 0.98 -15.93
CA ASN A 281 13.66 2.00 -15.38
C ASN A 281 14.47 1.47 -14.19
N LEU A 282 13.87 0.65 -13.34
CA LEU A 282 14.57 0.04 -12.20
C LEU A 282 15.66 -0.95 -12.63
N TYR A 283 15.42 -1.80 -13.62
CA TYR A 283 16.35 -2.88 -13.98
C TYR A 283 17.28 -2.56 -15.16
N GLU A 284 16.92 -1.56 -15.97
CA GLU A 284 17.63 -1.20 -17.21
C GLU A 284 17.88 0.30 -17.37
N GLY A 285 17.31 1.13 -16.49
CA GLY A 285 17.41 2.59 -16.58
C GLY A 285 18.78 3.13 -16.18
N GLY A 286 19.58 2.35 -15.46
CA GLY A 286 20.85 2.77 -14.87
C GLY A 286 20.64 3.77 -13.73
N LEU A 287 19.63 3.56 -12.88
CA LEU A 287 19.37 4.44 -11.75
C LEU A 287 20.49 4.32 -10.72
N ARG A 288 20.84 5.42 -10.07
CA ARG A 288 21.66 5.41 -8.86
C ARG A 288 20.81 5.83 -7.68
N ILE A 289 20.60 4.90 -6.75
CA ILE A 289 19.67 5.04 -5.63
C ILE A 289 20.50 5.16 -4.35
N HIS A 290 20.57 6.37 -3.81
CA HIS A 290 21.24 6.67 -2.54
C HIS A 290 20.29 6.41 -1.38
N THR A 291 20.68 5.51 -0.48
CA THR A 291 19.83 5.11 0.66
C THR A 291 20.28 5.77 1.96
N THR A 292 19.49 5.58 3.01
CA THR A 292 19.81 6.01 4.38
C THR A 292 20.51 4.94 5.21
N LEU A 293 20.61 3.71 4.68
CA LEU A 293 21.06 2.54 5.41
C LEU A 293 22.56 2.64 5.73
N ASP A 294 22.89 2.63 7.01
CA ASP A 294 24.27 2.70 7.48
C ASP A 294 24.86 1.28 7.55
N PRO A 295 25.96 0.98 6.84
CA PRO A 295 26.50 -0.37 6.77
C PRO A 295 27.00 -0.88 8.13
N LYS A 296 27.51 0.01 8.99
CA LYS A 296 27.96 -0.34 10.35
C LYS A 296 26.77 -0.67 11.23
N TRP A 297 25.73 0.17 11.25
CA TRP A 297 24.54 -0.07 12.06
C TRP A 297 23.78 -1.32 11.60
N GLN A 298 23.65 -1.54 10.30
CA GLN A 298 23.00 -2.74 9.76
C GLN A 298 23.70 -4.01 10.24
N LEU A 299 25.03 -4.08 10.11
CA LEU A 299 25.81 -5.21 10.59
C LEU A 299 25.66 -5.44 12.10
N LEU A 300 25.67 -4.35 12.89
CA LEU A 300 25.50 -4.43 14.34
C LEU A 300 24.10 -4.91 14.74
N ALA A 301 23.06 -4.55 13.99
CA ALA A 301 21.70 -5.04 14.21
C ALA A 301 21.61 -6.55 13.98
N GLU A 302 22.13 -7.04 12.85
CA GLU A 302 22.18 -8.47 12.52
C GLU A 302 22.96 -9.27 13.58
N GLN A 303 24.11 -8.75 14.03
CA GLN A 303 24.90 -9.37 15.09
C GLN A 303 24.17 -9.39 16.44
N ALA A 304 23.48 -8.31 16.81
CA ALA A 304 22.73 -8.24 18.06
C ALA A 304 21.59 -9.27 18.08
N VAL A 305 20.85 -9.40 16.98
CA VAL A 305 19.80 -10.42 16.83
C VAL A 305 20.40 -11.83 16.90
N GLY A 306 21.42 -12.13 16.10
CA GLY A 306 22.03 -13.46 16.05
C GLY A 306 22.70 -13.91 17.36
N ARG A 307 23.11 -12.97 18.22
CA ARG A 307 23.63 -13.30 19.56
C ARG A 307 22.56 -13.74 20.55
N VAL A 308 21.33 -13.25 20.41
CA VAL A 308 20.24 -13.53 21.34
C VAL A 308 19.35 -14.66 20.84
N VAL A 309 18.97 -14.59 19.56
CA VAL A 309 18.27 -15.64 18.81
C VAL A 309 19.31 -16.58 18.21
N SER A 310 19.95 -17.36 19.08
CA SER A 310 21.14 -18.16 18.75
C SER A 310 20.81 -19.54 18.19
N GLU A 311 19.56 -20.00 18.31
CA GLU A 311 19.11 -21.32 17.82
C GLU A 311 17.98 -21.16 16.78
N PRO A 312 18.27 -20.75 15.52
CA PRO A 312 17.24 -20.37 14.54
C PRO A 312 16.23 -21.46 14.18
N ALA A 313 16.56 -22.73 14.44
CA ALA A 313 15.66 -23.86 14.18
C ALA A 313 14.51 -23.96 15.20
N THR A 314 14.69 -23.40 16.40
CA THR A 314 13.77 -23.58 17.54
C THR A 314 13.37 -22.26 18.20
N ASP A 315 14.28 -21.29 18.24
CA ASP A 315 14.02 -19.97 18.79
C ASP A 315 13.00 -19.20 17.90
N PRO A 316 12.15 -18.34 18.48
CA PRO A 316 11.39 -17.36 17.72
C PRO A 316 12.34 -16.41 16.98
N THR A 317 11.83 -15.74 15.96
CA THR A 317 12.61 -14.75 15.23
C THR A 317 12.49 -13.36 15.83
N ALA A 318 13.22 -12.39 15.25
CA ALA A 318 13.16 -11.00 15.65
C ALA A 318 13.03 -10.07 14.44
N SER A 319 12.54 -8.86 14.67
CA SER A 319 12.71 -7.72 13.76
C SER A 319 13.27 -6.53 14.52
N LEU A 320 14.09 -5.72 13.83
CA LEU A 320 14.71 -4.52 14.40
C LEU A 320 14.70 -3.41 13.37
N VAL A 321 14.13 -2.26 13.73
CA VAL A 321 14.23 -1.02 12.96
C VAL A 321 14.87 0.05 13.82
N ALA A 322 15.90 0.70 13.29
CA ALA A 322 16.57 1.82 13.93
C ALA A 322 16.57 3.06 13.04
N LEU A 323 16.19 4.19 13.63
CA LEU A 323 16.12 5.48 12.97
C LEU A 323 16.99 6.51 13.70
N ASP A 324 17.45 7.51 12.96
CA ASP A 324 17.84 8.77 13.56
C ASP A 324 16.57 9.62 13.78
N PRO A 325 16.19 9.91 15.05
CA PRO A 325 14.94 10.62 15.33
C PRO A 325 14.95 12.07 14.83
N ARG A 326 16.12 12.62 14.47
CA ARG A 326 16.26 14.04 14.07
C ARG A 326 15.89 14.28 12.61
N ASP A 327 15.90 13.26 11.77
CA ASP A 327 15.64 13.36 10.33
C ASP A 327 14.80 12.20 9.77
N GLY A 328 14.51 11.17 10.55
CA GLY A 328 13.71 10.02 10.13
C GLY A 328 14.48 9.02 9.27
N HIS A 329 15.79 9.19 9.07
CA HIS A 329 16.59 8.27 8.27
C HIS A 329 16.62 6.87 8.90
N VAL A 330 16.24 5.86 8.11
CA VAL A 330 16.33 4.45 8.51
C VAL A 330 17.80 4.02 8.41
N LYS A 331 18.45 3.83 9.57
CA LYS A 331 19.88 3.52 9.68
C LYS A 331 20.18 2.04 9.77
N ALA A 332 19.27 1.24 10.34
CA ALA A 332 19.32 -0.22 10.31
C ALA A 332 17.90 -0.80 10.17
N TYR A 333 17.80 -1.91 9.44
CA TYR A 333 16.55 -2.56 9.10
C TYR A 333 16.75 -4.08 8.98
N PHE A 334 16.31 -4.80 10.01
CA PHE A 334 16.31 -6.26 10.05
C PHE A 334 14.86 -6.75 9.98
N GLY A 335 14.43 -7.19 8.80
CA GLY A 335 13.09 -7.68 8.52
C GLY A 335 12.87 -9.17 8.79
N GLY A 336 13.94 -9.94 9.06
CA GLY A 336 13.88 -11.37 9.32
C GLY A 336 15.15 -12.09 8.88
N PRO A 337 15.28 -13.40 9.21
CA PRO A 337 16.46 -14.19 8.88
C PRO A 337 16.44 -14.63 7.41
N ASP A 338 17.62 -14.67 6.81
CA ASP A 338 17.92 -15.28 5.51
C ASP A 338 16.85 -15.10 4.43
N PHE A 339 16.73 -13.88 3.88
CA PHE A 339 15.77 -13.53 2.81
C PHE A 339 15.82 -14.46 1.59
N PHE A 340 17.01 -14.98 1.26
CA PHE A 340 17.25 -15.88 0.13
C PHE A 340 17.18 -17.37 0.53
N GLY A 341 16.81 -17.64 1.78
CA GLY A 341 16.65 -18.98 2.30
C GLY A 341 15.36 -19.65 1.81
N PRO A 342 15.26 -20.98 1.96
CA PRO A 342 14.09 -21.75 1.50
C PRO A 342 12.87 -21.63 2.43
N ALA A 343 12.93 -20.86 3.51
CA ALA A 343 11.83 -20.73 4.45
C ALA A 343 10.63 -20.01 3.79
N LEU A 344 9.41 -20.50 4.04
CA LEU A 344 8.17 -19.94 3.44
C LEU A 344 7.98 -18.44 3.70
N TYR A 345 8.56 -17.92 4.79
CA TYR A 345 8.48 -16.53 5.21
C TYR A 345 9.80 -15.78 5.06
N ALA A 346 10.80 -16.33 4.37
CA ALA A 346 12.10 -15.67 4.18
C ALA A 346 11.96 -14.26 3.59
N LYS A 347 11.09 -14.11 2.58
CA LYS A 347 10.79 -12.83 1.93
C LYS A 347 9.76 -11.96 2.68
N TRP A 348 9.13 -12.50 3.72
CA TRP A 348 8.13 -11.77 4.50
C TRP A 348 8.81 -10.77 5.44
N ASP A 349 8.49 -9.49 5.30
CA ASP A 349 9.11 -8.42 6.08
C ASP A 349 8.44 -8.23 7.45
N LEU A 350 9.08 -8.74 8.50
CA LEU A 350 8.61 -8.66 9.88
C LEU A 350 8.84 -7.28 10.52
N ALA A 351 9.61 -6.40 9.88
CA ALA A 351 9.87 -5.05 10.38
C ALA A 351 8.83 -4.04 9.89
N GLY A 352 8.46 -4.12 8.61
CA GLY A 352 7.60 -3.12 7.96
C GLY A 352 6.23 -3.62 7.49
N GLN A 353 6.00 -4.93 7.39
CA GLN A 353 4.74 -5.49 6.87
C GLN A 353 3.99 -6.34 7.91
N ALA A 354 4.70 -7.03 8.80
CA ALA A 354 4.06 -7.82 9.84
C ALA A 354 3.55 -6.95 10.99
N ALA A 355 2.30 -6.52 10.92
CA ALA A 355 1.62 -5.91 12.05
C ALA A 355 1.45 -6.95 13.16
N ARG A 356 1.82 -6.59 14.40
CA ARG A 356 1.78 -7.46 15.58
C ARG A 356 1.27 -6.69 16.78
N SER A 357 0.69 -7.38 17.77
CA SER A 357 0.21 -6.72 18.99
C SER A 357 1.40 -6.11 19.76
N PRO A 358 1.48 -4.78 19.94
CA PRO A 358 2.57 -4.10 20.65
C PRO A 358 2.50 -4.33 22.17
N GLY A 359 1.36 -4.78 22.68
CA GLY A 359 1.09 -4.87 24.11
C GLY A 359 1.37 -3.55 24.82
N SER A 360 2.05 -3.62 25.97
CA SER A 360 2.34 -2.45 26.82
C SER A 360 3.27 -1.39 26.20
N THR A 361 3.89 -1.59 25.03
CA THR A 361 4.57 -0.49 24.32
C THR A 361 3.59 0.53 23.74
N PHE A 362 2.27 0.27 23.76
CA PHE A 362 1.26 1.26 23.37
C PHE A 362 0.92 2.27 24.49
N LYS A 363 1.24 1.95 25.74
CA LYS A 363 0.94 2.78 26.92
C LYS A 363 1.47 4.22 26.86
N PRO A 364 2.64 4.51 26.26
CA PRO A 364 3.11 5.89 26.14
C PRO A 364 2.17 6.77 25.30
N PHE A 365 1.44 6.21 24.34
CA PHE A 365 0.41 6.96 23.60
C PHE A 365 -0.76 7.34 24.50
N VAL A 366 -1.19 6.43 25.38
CA VAL A 366 -2.23 6.71 26.39
C VAL A 366 -1.77 7.76 27.39
N LEU A 367 -0.53 7.64 27.88
CA LEU A 367 0.06 8.61 28.82
C LEU A 367 0.15 10.00 28.18
N THR A 368 0.59 10.07 26.92
CA THR A 368 0.67 11.32 26.14
C THR A 368 -0.71 11.94 25.99
N ALA A 369 -1.70 11.14 25.57
CA ALA A 369 -3.07 11.62 25.40
C ALA A 369 -3.70 12.10 26.73
N ALA A 370 -3.35 11.46 27.86
CA ALA A 370 -3.76 11.88 29.19
C ALA A 370 -3.15 13.24 29.59
N LEU A 371 -1.85 13.42 29.35
CA LEU A 371 -1.15 14.69 29.62
C LEU A 371 -1.70 15.83 28.75
N ASP A 372 -1.93 15.58 27.46
CA ASP A 372 -2.56 16.55 26.55
C ASP A 372 -3.99 16.92 26.98
N ALA A 373 -4.71 15.99 27.62
CA ALA A 373 -6.03 16.23 28.22
C ALA A 373 -5.96 16.90 29.61
N GLY A 374 -4.76 17.25 30.10
CA GLY A 374 -4.56 17.92 31.39
C GLY A 374 -4.61 16.99 32.60
N ILE A 375 -4.55 15.67 32.43
CA ILE A 375 -4.46 14.71 33.53
C ILE A 375 -3.01 14.69 34.05
N PRO A 376 -2.74 15.10 35.29
CA PRO A 376 -1.38 15.19 35.80
C PRO A 376 -0.79 13.81 36.12
N LEU A 377 0.53 13.67 36.07
CA LEU A 377 1.23 12.42 36.45
C LEU A 377 0.94 11.96 37.89
N SER A 378 0.60 12.90 38.78
CA SER A 378 0.23 12.63 40.18
C SER A 378 -1.18 12.06 40.35
N ARG A 379 -1.98 11.97 39.28
CA ARG A 379 -3.29 11.31 39.30
C ARG A 379 -3.10 9.87 39.75
N THR A 380 -3.83 9.46 40.80
CA THR A 380 -3.73 8.11 41.35
C THR A 380 -4.94 7.26 41.01
N TYR A 381 -4.67 5.99 40.69
CA TYR A 381 -5.68 4.97 40.41
C TYR A 381 -5.52 3.80 41.39
N SER A 382 -6.59 3.02 41.56
CA SER A 382 -6.48 1.72 42.20
C SER A 382 -5.72 0.77 41.27
N ALA A 383 -4.80 -0.03 41.80
CA ALA A 383 -4.02 -1.01 41.06
C ALA A 383 -4.26 -2.43 41.62
N PRO A 384 -5.49 -2.96 41.53
CA PRO A 384 -5.76 -4.34 41.90
C PRO A 384 -5.10 -5.29 40.88
N ALA A 385 -4.99 -6.58 41.25
CA ALA A 385 -4.51 -7.64 40.37
C ALA A 385 -5.40 -7.80 39.12
N GLN A 386 -6.72 -7.64 39.29
CA GLN A 386 -7.72 -7.71 38.24
C GLN A 386 -8.75 -6.59 38.44
N ILE A 387 -9.27 -6.05 37.34
CA ILE A 387 -10.41 -5.14 37.34
C ILE A 387 -11.40 -5.51 36.23
N SER A 388 -12.69 -5.32 36.49
CA SER A 388 -13.74 -5.42 35.47
C SER A 388 -14.29 -4.03 35.19
N ILE A 389 -14.15 -3.56 33.97
CA ILE A 389 -14.61 -2.24 33.53
C ILE A 389 -15.94 -2.39 32.78
N PRO A 390 -17.03 -1.77 33.26
CA PRO A 390 -18.30 -1.77 32.57
C PRO A 390 -18.18 -1.21 31.15
N GLN A 391 -18.81 -1.87 30.17
CA GLN A 391 -18.85 -1.42 28.77
C GLN A 391 -20.26 -0.89 28.42
N PRO A 392 -20.40 0.01 27.43
CA PRO A 392 -21.70 0.51 26.98
C PRO A 392 -22.62 -0.61 26.44
N ALA A 393 -23.93 -0.36 26.45
CA ALA A 393 -24.95 -1.07 25.68
C ALA A 393 -24.96 -2.62 25.77
N GLY A 394 -25.00 -3.18 26.99
CA GLY A 394 -25.19 -4.63 27.18
C GLY A 394 -23.98 -5.49 26.78
N ALA A 395 -22.87 -4.87 26.38
CA ALA A 395 -21.61 -5.57 26.15
C ALA A 395 -21.06 -6.14 27.48
N PRO A 396 -20.39 -7.30 27.44
CA PRO A 396 -19.76 -7.86 28.63
C PRO A 396 -18.74 -6.88 29.20
N SER A 397 -18.64 -6.83 30.53
CA SER A 397 -17.61 -6.03 31.19
C SER A 397 -16.22 -6.48 30.73
N TRP A 398 -15.37 -5.51 30.44
CA TRP A 398 -14.00 -5.77 30.02
C TRP A 398 -13.16 -6.16 31.23
N LYS A 399 -12.76 -7.44 31.28
CA LYS A 399 -11.88 -7.96 32.32
C LYS A 399 -10.44 -7.68 31.94
N VAL A 400 -9.69 -7.13 32.88
CA VAL A 400 -8.28 -6.77 32.69
C VAL A 400 -7.48 -7.30 33.86
N ASP A 401 -6.44 -8.05 33.53
CA ASP A 401 -5.51 -8.66 34.48
C ASP A 401 -4.14 -7.99 34.38
N ASN A 402 -3.48 -7.85 35.53
CA ASN A 402 -2.06 -7.52 35.57
C ASN A 402 -1.23 -8.75 35.18
N TYR A 403 -0.13 -8.49 34.49
CA TYR A 403 0.78 -9.52 34.01
C TYR A 403 1.37 -10.40 35.13
N ASP A 404 1.71 -9.81 36.28
CA ASP A 404 2.31 -10.51 37.42
C ASP A 404 1.27 -11.13 38.38
N GLY A 405 -0.02 -10.93 38.11
CA GLY A 405 -1.12 -11.40 38.95
C GLY A 405 -1.25 -10.69 40.30
N ASN A 406 -0.49 -9.61 40.54
CA ASN A 406 -0.45 -8.95 41.84
C ASN A 406 -1.15 -7.58 41.82
N GLY A 407 -1.68 -7.19 42.98
CA GLY A 407 -2.17 -5.84 43.25
C GLY A 407 -1.12 -5.02 43.99
N SER A 408 -1.09 -3.71 43.76
CA SER A 408 -0.10 -2.79 44.36
C SER A 408 -0.75 -1.59 45.04
N GLY A 409 -1.97 -1.74 45.56
CA GLY A 409 -2.69 -0.69 46.28
C GLY A 409 -3.12 0.45 45.35
N ARG A 410 -2.68 1.68 45.64
CA ARG A 410 -2.88 2.85 44.78
C ARG A 410 -1.55 3.33 44.24
N MET A 411 -1.53 3.74 42.98
CA MET A 411 -0.33 4.28 42.36
C MET A 411 -0.64 5.44 41.43
N ASP A 412 0.35 6.30 41.24
CA ASP A 412 0.30 7.39 40.27
C ASP A 412 0.65 6.91 38.85
N LEU A 413 0.47 7.77 37.84
CA LEU A 413 0.75 7.40 36.46
C LEU A 413 2.24 7.13 36.19
N THR A 414 3.14 7.75 36.97
CA THR A 414 4.58 7.49 36.85
C THR A 414 4.89 6.05 37.26
N ALA A 415 4.48 5.65 38.46
CA ALA A 415 4.67 4.30 38.98
C ALA A 415 3.96 3.25 38.12
N ALA A 416 2.73 3.55 37.67
CA ALA A 416 1.99 2.65 36.78
C ALA A 416 2.69 2.44 35.43
N THR A 417 3.35 3.47 34.88
CA THR A 417 4.12 3.35 33.64
C THR A 417 5.41 2.53 33.86
N VAL A 418 6.13 2.82 34.96
CA VAL A 418 7.39 2.16 35.34
C VAL A 418 7.20 0.66 35.57
N SER A 419 6.15 0.29 36.32
CA SER A 419 5.78 -1.11 36.59
C SER A 419 4.88 -1.70 35.51
N SER A 420 4.49 -0.92 34.50
CA SER A 420 3.66 -1.34 33.38
C SER A 420 2.32 -1.99 33.79
N VAL A 421 1.60 -1.37 34.73
CA VAL A 421 0.36 -1.94 35.31
C VAL A 421 -0.82 -1.80 34.35
N ASN A 422 -1.53 -2.90 34.07
CA ASN A 422 -2.63 -2.91 33.09
C ASN A 422 -3.91 -2.29 33.67
N THR A 423 -4.25 -2.64 34.92
CA THR A 423 -5.50 -2.19 35.55
C THR A 423 -5.59 -0.68 35.72
N VAL A 424 -4.46 0.01 35.92
CA VAL A 424 -4.39 1.48 35.94
C VAL A 424 -4.64 2.09 34.55
N TYR A 425 -4.01 1.55 33.52
CA TYR A 425 -4.19 2.04 32.15
C TYR A 425 -5.59 1.77 31.60
N ALA A 426 -6.22 0.68 32.02
CA ALA A 426 -7.62 0.37 31.70
C ALA A 426 -8.59 1.41 32.30
N GLN A 427 -8.34 1.86 33.53
CA GLN A 427 -9.10 2.98 34.11
C GLN A 427 -8.78 4.29 33.40
N LEU A 428 -7.51 4.58 33.12
CA LEU A 428 -7.09 5.82 32.48
C LEU A 428 -7.74 6.00 31.10
N VAL A 429 -7.79 4.95 30.27
CA VAL A 429 -8.45 5.03 28.96
C VAL A 429 -9.97 5.16 29.07
N THR A 430 -10.57 4.65 30.16
CA THR A 430 -11.99 4.82 30.43
C THR A 430 -12.31 6.27 30.77
N ASP A 431 -11.45 6.95 31.54
CA ASP A 431 -11.56 8.38 31.84
C ASP A 431 -11.32 9.25 30.59
N LEU A 432 -10.36 8.85 29.75
CA LEU A 432 -9.88 9.65 28.62
C LEU A 432 -10.71 9.48 27.34
N GLY A 433 -11.18 8.26 27.09
CA GLY A 433 -11.76 7.82 25.82
C GLY A 433 -10.73 7.25 24.85
N ALA A 434 -11.03 6.08 24.28
CA ALA A 434 -10.13 5.34 23.37
C ALA A 434 -9.79 6.10 22.08
N GLN A 435 -10.72 6.93 21.56
CA GLN A 435 -10.49 7.71 20.34
C GLN A 435 -9.31 8.68 20.47
N ARG A 436 -9.16 9.34 21.63
CA ARG A 436 -8.03 10.27 21.85
C ARG A 436 -6.69 9.55 21.81
N VAL A 437 -6.65 8.30 22.27
CA VAL A 437 -5.45 7.46 22.20
C VAL A 437 -5.13 7.12 20.75
N ALA A 438 -6.12 6.68 19.98
CA ALA A 438 -5.96 6.39 18.55
C ALA A 438 -5.48 7.62 17.77
N ASP A 439 -6.10 8.78 18.00
CA ASP A 439 -5.71 10.04 17.37
C ASP A 439 -4.28 10.46 17.74
N THR A 440 -3.88 10.25 19.00
CA THR A 440 -2.53 10.55 19.48
C THR A 440 -1.50 9.63 18.84
N ALA A 441 -1.78 8.33 18.76
CA ALA A 441 -0.91 7.36 18.09
C ALA A 441 -0.75 7.67 16.59
N ALA A 442 -1.86 7.99 15.91
CA ALA A 442 -1.84 8.38 14.50
C ALA A 442 -1.03 9.66 14.26
N ARG A 443 -1.22 10.68 15.12
CA ARG A 443 -0.48 11.94 15.07
C ARG A 443 1.03 11.73 15.29
N LEU A 444 1.42 10.69 16.02
CA LEU A 444 2.82 10.36 16.29
C LEU A 444 3.46 9.51 15.21
N GLY A 445 2.73 8.99 14.23
CA GLY A 445 3.29 8.26 13.09
C GLY A 445 2.81 6.82 12.93
N ILE A 446 1.87 6.34 13.76
CA ILE A 446 1.20 5.06 13.50
C ILE A 446 0.24 5.23 12.31
N ARG A 447 0.42 4.45 11.24
CA ARG A 447 -0.39 4.51 10.01
C ARG A 447 -1.34 3.32 9.90
N SER A 448 -1.06 2.23 10.60
CA SER A 448 -1.91 1.04 10.75
C SER A 448 -3.31 1.44 11.22
N PRO A 449 -4.37 0.80 10.69
CA PRO A 449 -5.73 1.10 11.09
C PRO A 449 -5.96 0.75 12.57
N LEU A 450 -6.33 1.74 13.39
CA LEU A 450 -6.56 1.56 14.82
C LEU A 450 -8.06 1.50 15.13
N THR A 451 -8.47 0.44 15.80
CA THR A 451 -9.81 0.33 16.40
C THR A 451 -9.82 1.03 17.76
N ALA A 452 -10.61 2.09 17.87
CA ALA A 452 -10.71 2.94 19.06
C ALA A 452 -11.64 2.34 20.14
N VAL A 453 -11.27 1.18 20.67
CA VAL A 453 -11.94 0.53 21.82
C VAL A 453 -11.02 0.54 23.05
N PRO A 454 -11.54 0.45 24.29
CA PRO A 454 -10.72 0.60 25.52
C PRO A 454 -9.47 -0.29 25.58
N SER A 455 -9.52 -1.49 24.99
CA SER A 455 -8.38 -2.41 24.92
C SER A 455 -7.16 -1.86 24.17
N ILE A 456 -7.32 -0.77 23.40
CA ILE A 456 -6.19 -0.03 22.81
C ILE A 456 -5.14 0.35 23.85
N ALA A 457 -5.55 0.63 25.08
CA ALA A 457 -4.66 1.06 26.16
C ALA A 457 -3.65 -0.01 26.60
N ILE A 458 -3.93 -1.26 26.28
CA ILE A 458 -3.05 -2.40 26.56
C ILE A 458 -2.48 -3.05 25.29
N GLY A 459 -2.65 -2.39 24.13
CA GLY A 459 -2.02 -2.79 22.88
C GLY A 459 -2.78 -3.84 22.07
N SER A 460 -4.11 -3.82 22.07
CA SER A 460 -4.93 -4.75 21.27
C SER A 460 -4.94 -4.49 19.76
N ASN A 461 -4.28 -3.44 19.29
CA ASN A 461 -4.20 -3.10 17.87
C ASN A 461 -2.84 -3.50 17.32
N GLU A 462 -2.78 -4.09 16.14
CA GLU A 462 -1.53 -4.51 15.52
C GLU A 462 -0.83 -3.33 14.85
N VAL A 463 0.50 -3.26 15.02
CA VAL A 463 1.38 -2.23 14.43
C VAL A 463 2.72 -2.85 14.06
N THR A 464 3.48 -2.18 13.20
CA THR A 464 4.80 -2.65 12.74
C THR A 464 5.94 -2.07 13.58
N ALA A 465 7.12 -2.72 13.52
CA ALA A 465 8.32 -2.21 14.20
C ALA A 465 8.78 -0.86 13.61
N LEU A 466 8.64 -0.68 12.30
CA LEU A 466 8.91 0.59 11.62
C LEU A 466 8.06 1.73 12.18
N GLU A 467 6.75 1.52 12.32
CA GLU A 467 5.84 2.53 12.86
C GLU A 467 6.13 2.83 14.34
N MET A 468 6.44 1.81 15.13
CA MET A 468 6.78 2.01 16.54
C MET A 468 8.09 2.77 16.73
N ALA A 469 9.12 2.48 15.92
CA ALA A 469 10.37 3.24 15.92
C ALA A 469 10.13 4.70 15.51
N SER A 470 9.36 4.91 14.44
CA SER A 470 8.97 6.24 13.95
C SER A 470 8.22 7.03 15.04
N ALA A 471 7.23 6.41 15.68
CA ALA A 471 6.42 7.07 16.69
C ALA A 471 7.19 7.42 17.95
N TYR A 472 8.08 6.54 18.41
CA TYR A 472 8.95 6.83 19.55
C TYR A 472 10.03 7.86 19.21
N GLY A 473 10.42 7.97 17.94
CA GLY A 473 11.29 9.02 17.44
C GLY A 473 10.76 10.42 17.75
N SER A 474 9.43 10.60 17.73
CA SER A 474 8.78 11.86 18.12
C SER A 474 9.04 12.24 19.58
N PHE A 475 9.13 11.27 20.50
CA PHE A 475 9.52 11.55 21.89
C PHE A 475 11.00 11.90 22.00
N ALA A 476 11.85 11.15 21.29
CA ALA A 476 13.29 11.39 21.25
C ALA A 476 13.66 12.77 20.68
N ALA A 477 12.88 13.26 19.72
CA ALA A 477 13.05 14.55 19.05
C ALA A 477 12.17 15.67 19.63
N ASP A 478 11.85 15.61 20.93
CA ASP A 478 11.21 16.71 21.66
C ASP A 478 9.85 17.15 21.07
N GLY A 479 9.08 16.17 20.58
CA GLY A 479 7.76 16.36 19.99
C GLY A 479 7.76 16.69 18.49
N LEU A 480 8.92 16.68 17.83
CA LEU A 480 9.02 16.76 16.37
C LEU A 480 8.96 15.36 15.75
N HIS A 481 8.07 15.18 14.78
CA HIS A 481 7.96 13.97 13.98
C HIS A 481 8.68 14.13 12.65
N ALA A 482 9.42 13.10 12.26
CA ALA A 482 9.97 12.92 10.92
C ALA A 482 9.48 11.56 10.40
N ASP A 483 8.88 11.55 9.20
CA ASP A 483 8.48 10.30 8.56
C ASP A 483 9.72 9.44 8.24
N PRO A 484 9.65 8.09 8.29
CA PRO A 484 10.78 7.24 7.95
C PRO A 484 11.22 7.43 6.49
N VAL A 485 12.52 7.65 6.31
CA VAL A 485 13.14 7.85 5.00
C VAL A 485 14.09 6.68 4.72
N PHE A 486 13.87 5.98 3.60
CA PHE A 486 14.71 4.87 3.12
C PHE A 486 15.70 5.32 2.04
N VAL A 487 15.27 6.24 1.18
CA VAL A 487 16.02 6.74 0.02
C VAL A 487 16.17 8.25 0.18
N THR A 488 17.40 8.76 0.06
CA THR A 488 17.68 10.20 0.12
C THR A 488 17.62 10.84 -1.26
N ARG A 489 18.10 10.12 -2.29
CA ARG A 489 18.18 10.63 -3.66
C ARG A 489 18.16 9.50 -4.69
N VAL A 490 17.51 9.73 -5.82
CA VAL A 490 17.62 8.86 -7.02
C VAL A 490 17.98 9.72 -8.21
N THR A 491 19.00 9.29 -8.96
CA THR A 491 19.35 9.88 -10.26
C THR A 491 19.21 8.87 -11.38
N ASP A 492 18.95 9.35 -12.59
CA ASP A 492 19.11 8.53 -13.80
C ASP A 492 20.59 8.38 -14.20
N ARG A 493 20.83 7.65 -15.30
CA ARG A 493 22.17 7.41 -15.86
C ARG A 493 22.90 8.68 -16.31
N ASP A 494 22.16 9.74 -16.62
CA ASP A 494 22.69 11.01 -17.10
C ASP A 494 22.96 11.98 -15.92
N GLY A 495 22.64 11.56 -14.69
CA GLY A 495 22.82 12.33 -13.46
C GLY A 495 21.64 13.24 -13.12
N THR A 496 20.54 13.18 -13.87
CA THR A 496 19.32 13.95 -13.59
C THR A 496 18.67 13.43 -12.31
N VAL A 497 18.30 14.34 -11.40
CA VAL A 497 17.61 13.97 -10.16
C VAL A 497 16.15 13.64 -10.46
N LEU A 498 15.77 12.39 -10.22
CA LEU A 498 14.39 11.91 -10.33
C LEU A 498 13.64 12.02 -9.00
N TYR A 499 14.37 11.89 -7.89
CA TYR A 499 13.83 11.96 -6.55
C TYR A 499 14.85 12.51 -5.56
N GLU A 500 14.36 13.29 -4.61
CA GLU A 500 15.09 13.76 -3.43
C GLU A 500 14.13 13.78 -2.24
N ALA A 501 14.59 13.28 -1.10
CA ALA A 501 13.77 13.15 0.09
C ALA A 501 13.45 14.51 0.71
N PRO A 502 12.19 14.75 1.14
CA PRO A 502 11.85 15.99 1.83
C PRO A 502 12.43 15.98 3.26
N THR A 503 13.07 17.08 3.69
CA THR A 503 13.61 17.23 5.05
C THR A 503 12.58 17.78 6.05
N ARG A 504 11.30 17.45 5.87
CA ARG A 504 10.21 18.07 6.65
C ARG A 504 10.06 17.40 8.01
N ARG A 505 9.93 18.23 9.04
CA ARG A 505 9.59 17.83 10.41
C ARG A 505 8.36 18.56 10.86
N GLU A 506 7.47 17.87 11.55
CA GLU A 506 6.22 18.43 12.03
C GLU A 506 6.17 18.38 13.55
N ARG A 507 5.80 19.49 14.20
CA ARG A 507 5.58 19.46 15.64
C ARG A 507 4.24 18.79 15.93
N VAL A 508 4.31 17.60 16.50
CA VAL A 508 3.16 16.74 16.81
C VAL A 508 2.84 16.69 18.30
N LEU A 509 3.80 17.10 19.15
CA LEU A 509 3.63 17.27 20.60
C LEU A 509 4.27 18.58 21.08
N ASP A 510 3.73 19.10 22.17
CA ASP A 510 4.40 20.13 22.96
C ASP A 510 5.69 19.56 23.58
N GLU A 511 6.74 20.38 23.64
CA GLU A 511 8.04 20.00 24.22
C GLU A 511 7.88 19.57 25.67
N THR A 512 7.03 20.24 26.45
CA THR A 512 6.79 19.90 27.85
C THR A 512 6.19 18.51 27.97
N THR A 513 5.20 18.18 27.13
CA THR A 513 4.60 16.84 27.10
C THR A 513 5.64 15.80 26.68
N ALA A 514 6.37 16.03 25.59
CA ALA A 514 7.37 15.10 25.08
C ALA A 514 8.48 14.80 26.11
N ARG A 515 9.02 15.84 26.76
CA ARG A 515 10.03 15.70 27.82
C ARG A 515 9.47 15.05 29.08
N THR A 516 8.21 15.33 29.43
CA THR A 516 7.55 14.71 30.59
C THR A 516 7.38 13.21 30.36
N VAL A 517 6.89 12.80 29.18
CA VAL A 517 6.78 11.39 28.79
C VAL A 517 8.16 10.75 28.78
N THR A 518 9.16 11.41 28.18
CA THR A 518 10.55 10.93 28.15
C THR A 518 11.10 10.69 29.56
N GLY A 519 10.91 11.64 30.49
CA GLY A 519 11.35 11.49 31.88
C GLY A 519 10.66 10.34 32.63
N VAL A 520 9.42 9.99 32.29
CA VAL A 520 8.75 8.78 32.81
C VAL A 520 9.35 7.52 32.19
N LEU A 521 9.61 7.53 30.87
CA LEU A 521 10.19 6.40 30.15
C LEU A 521 11.67 6.14 30.49
N GLN A 522 12.43 7.16 30.90
CA GLN A 522 13.75 6.96 31.49
C GLN A 522 13.66 6.09 32.75
N LYS A 523 12.67 6.34 33.62
CA LYS A 523 12.47 5.57 34.85
C LYS A 523 12.13 4.09 34.58
N VAL A 524 11.49 3.78 33.45
CA VAL A 524 11.22 2.39 33.03
C VAL A 524 12.53 1.62 32.83
N VAL A 525 13.55 2.26 32.25
CA VAL A 525 14.87 1.66 32.02
C VAL A 525 15.76 1.77 33.27
N GLU A 526 15.63 2.84 34.05
CA GLU A 526 16.41 3.03 35.27
C GLU A 526 16.00 2.11 36.41
N ARG A 527 14.73 1.70 36.51
CA ARG A 527 14.26 0.85 37.64
C ARG A 527 13.00 0.04 37.38
N GLY A 528 12.45 0.07 36.18
CA GLY A 528 11.18 -0.57 35.83
C GLY A 528 11.37 -1.86 35.02
N THR A 529 10.45 -2.12 34.11
CA THR A 529 10.48 -3.35 33.29
C THR A 529 11.62 -3.39 32.25
N GLY A 530 12.24 -2.25 31.94
CA GLY A 530 13.24 -2.10 30.87
C GLY A 530 14.70 -2.11 31.33
N VAL A 531 15.01 -2.57 32.55
CA VAL A 531 16.37 -2.47 33.12
C VAL A 531 17.48 -3.10 32.28
N ASN A 532 17.15 -4.12 31.50
CA ASN A 532 18.10 -4.82 30.63
C ASN A 532 18.48 -4.01 29.38
N ALA A 533 17.84 -2.88 29.13
CA ALA A 533 18.16 -1.98 28.03
C ALA A 533 19.23 -0.93 28.37
N ARG A 534 19.83 -0.97 29.57
CA ARG A 534 20.83 0.04 29.96
C ARG A 534 22.14 -0.14 29.20
N ILE A 535 22.67 0.98 28.69
CA ILE A 535 23.94 1.04 27.94
C ILE A 535 24.94 2.05 28.52
N GLY A 536 24.79 2.42 29.80
CA GLY A 536 25.72 3.34 30.48
C GLY A 536 25.54 4.83 30.13
N ARG A 537 24.44 5.19 29.44
CA ARG A 537 24.02 6.57 29.14
C ARG A 537 22.51 6.73 29.37
N PRO A 538 21.96 7.96 29.39
CA PRO A 538 20.52 8.15 29.49
C PRO A 538 19.78 7.46 28.34
N VAL A 539 18.82 6.61 28.71
CA VAL A 539 17.95 5.88 27.78
C VAL A 539 16.52 6.00 28.28
N ALA A 540 15.59 6.21 27.36
CA ALA A 540 14.16 6.11 27.61
C ALA A 540 13.61 4.94 26.79
N GLY A 541 12.62 4.24 27.31
CA GLY A 541 12.01 3.15 26.55
C GLY A 541 10.85 2.48 27.25
N LYS A 542 10.21 1.55 26.55
CA LYS A 542 9.08 0.80 27.07
C LYS A 542 9.14 -0.65 26.59
N THR A 543 8.85 -1.56 27.52
CA THR A 543 8.60 -2.98 27.20
C THR A 543 7.13 -3.22 26.85
N GLY A 544 6.91 -4.20 25.98
CA GLY A 544 5.60 -4.74 25.63
C GLY A 544 5.65 -6.26 25.62
N THR A 545 4.55 -6.87 26.05
CA THR A 545 4.33 -8.30 25.96
C THR A 545 2.85 -8.47 25.70
N ALA A 546 2.52 -9.06 24.56
CA ALA A 546 1.14 -9.38 24.21
C ALA A 546 0.62 -10.53 25.07
N GLU A 547 -0.69 -10.77 24.98
CA GLU A 547 -1.32 -11.89 25.67
C GLU A 547 -0.66 -13.23 25.30
N GLU A 548 -0.65 -14.16 26.24
CA GLU A 548 -0.06 -15.50 26.09
C GLU A 548 1.41 -15.54 25.66
N TRP A 549 2.17 -14.44 25.80
CA TRP A 549 3.59 -14.35 25.39
C TRP A 549 3.82 -14.61 23.91
N LYS A 550 2.84 -14.24 23.07
CA LYS A 550 2.91 -14.44 21.62
C LYS A 550 3.81 -13.43 20.92
N ASP A 551 3.84 -12.20 21.43
CA ASP A 551 4.69 -11.11 20.94
C ASP A 551 5.41 -10.41 22.09
N ALA A 552 6.69 -10.13 21.91
CA ALA A 552 7.50 -9.40 22.89
C ALA A 552 8.21 -8.23 22.21
N TRP A 553 8.18 -7.07 22.88
CA TRP A 553 8.66 -5.82 22.32
C TRP A 553 9.53 -5.04 23.30
N PHE A 554 10.53 -4.37 22.75
CA PHE A 554 11.16 -3.23 23.41
C PHE A 554 11.34 -2.11 22.40
N VAL A 555 10.84 -0.93 22.74
CA VAL A 555 11.09 0.29 21.95
C VAL A 555 11.81 1.27 22.85
N GLY A 556 13.04 1.61 22.47
CA GLY A 556 13.92 2.44 23.27
C GLY A 556 14.62 3.48 22.41
N TYR A 557 15.00 4.58 23.05
CA TYR A 557 15.65 5.70 22.39
C TYR A 557 16.60 6.47 23.29
N THR A 558 17.47 7.20 22.61
CA THR A 558 18.36 8.27 23.04
C THR A 558 18.08 9.49 22.15
N PRO A 559 18.64 10.68 22.42
CA PRO A 559 18.53 11.80 21.48
C PRO A 559 19.09 11.51 20.07
N GLU A 560 19.99 10.53 19.93
CA GLU A 560 20.67 10.22 18.65
C GLU A 560 20.11 9.00 17.91
N LEU A 561 19.35 8.14 18.60
CA LEU A 561 18.92 6.84 18.07
C LEU A 561 17.58 6.45 18.70
N VAL A 562 16.62 6.03 17.87
CA VAL A 562 15.45 5.26 18.30
C VAL A 562 15.50 3.89 17.63
N ALA A 563 15.16 2.84 18.37
CA ALA A 563 15.00 1.52 17.79
C ALA A 563 13.83 0.76 18.42
N ALA A 564 13.07 0.07 17.57
CA ALA A 564 12.03 -0.87 17.95
C ALA A 564 12.51 -2.30 17.65
N VAL A 565 12.42 -3.16 18.66
CA VAL A 565 12.72 -4.59 18.55
C VAL A 565 11.47 -5.38 18.87
N TRP A 566 11.09 -6.27 17.98
CA TRP A 566 10.07 -7.30 18.19
C TRP A 566 10.71 -8.68 18.17
N VAL A 567 10.16 -9.60 18.96
CA VAL A 567 10.50 -11.03 18.96
C VAL A 567 9.19 -11.82 18.99
N GLY A 568 9.09 -12.84 18.13
CA GLY A 568 7.90 -13.69 18.00
C GLY A 568 8.08 -14.79 16.95
N PHE A 569 7.11 -15.70 16.86
CA PHE A 569 7.10 -16.73 15.81
C PHE A 569 6.43 -16.18 14.53
N PRO A 570 7.12 -16.20 13.38
CA PRO A 570 6.57 -15.62 12.15
C PRO A 570 5.36 -16.41 11.63
N GLU A 571 5.35 -17.73 11.79
CA GLU A 571 4.36 -18.64 11.19
C GLU A 571 3.04 -18.72 11.96
N ALA A 572 3.05 -18.42 13.27
CA ALA A 572 1.87 -18.52 14.13
C ALA A 572 2.04 -17.76 15.43
N GLU A 573 0.93 -17.32 16.02
CA GLU A 573 0.88 -16.80 17.39
C GLU A 573 1.11 -17.91 18.43
N ARG A 574 2.39 -18.25 18.64
CA ARG A 574 2.81 -19.29 19.58
C ARG A 574 3.39 -18.68 20.84
N THR A 575 3.07 -19.28 21.98
CA THR A 575 3.61 -18.82 23.27
C THR A 575 5.13 -18.96 23.30
N MET A 576 5.82 -17.89 23.72
CA MET A 576 7.27 -17.88 23.92
C MET A 576 7.63 -18.14 25.39
N ARG A 577 7.17 -19.29 25.90
CA ARG A 577 7.51 -19.80 27.23
C ARG A 577 8.12 -21.21 27.15
N PRO A 578 8.89 -21.65 28.15
CA PRO A 578 9.32 -23.04 28.23
C PRO A 578 8.11 -24.01 28.20
N PRO A 579 8.19 -25.12 27.46
CA PRO A 579 9.36 -25.64 26.73
C PRO A 579 9.52 -25.11 25.29
N ALA A 580 8.61 -24.27 24.78
CA ALA A 580 8.67 -23.77 23.41
C ALA A 580 9.89 -22.85 23.15
N THR A 581 10.41 -22.24 24.21
CA THR A 581 11.61 -21.38 24.20
C THR A 581 12.43 -21.63 25.46
N ARG A 582 13.72 -21.29 25.42
CA ARG A 582 14.66 -21.50 26.53
C ARG A 582 14.36 -20.64 27.76
N VAL A 583 13.68 -19.51 27.57
CA VAL A 583 13.27 -18.57 28.62
C VAL A 583 11.86 -18.07 28.35
N THR A 584 11.17 -17.53 29.35
CA THR A 584 9.95 -16.75 29.09
C THR A 584 10.31 -15.44 28.40
N VAL A 585 10.03 -15.33 27.11
CA VAL A 585 10.34 -14.13 26.32
C VAL A 585 9.30 -13.07 26.62
N THR A 586 9.74 -11.99 27.26
CA THR A 586 8.97 -10.78 27.54
C THR A 586 9.72 -9.59 26.95
N GLY A 587 9.09 -8.43 26.91
CA GLY A 587 9.74 -7.22 26.38
C GLY A 587 11.04 -6.85 27.11
N GLY A 588 11.17 -7.18 28.40
CA GLY A 588 12.39 -6.97 29.19
C GLY A 588 13.46 -8.05 29.04
N ALA A 589 13.17 -9.15 28.33
CA ALA A 589 14.10 -10.24 28.07
C ALA A 589 14.82 -10.01 26.73
N TRP A 590 14.58 -10.87 25.73
CA TRP A 590 15.28 -10.83 24.45
C TRP A 590 15.14 -9.50 23.70
N PRO A 591 13.96 -8.86 23.57
CA PRO A 591 13.86 -7.57 22.87
C PRO A 591 14.74 -6.47 23.49
N ALA A 592 14.69 -6.31 24.82
CA ALA A 592 15.53 -5.32 25.52
C ALA A 592 17.02 -5.65 25.42
N GLN A 593 17.40 -6.94 25.47
CA GLN A 593 18.78 -7.38 25.32
C GLN A 593 19.32 -7.14 23.89
N ILE A 594 18.54 -7.46 22.86
CA ILE A 594 18.88 -7.16 21.46
C ILE A 594 19.07 -5.65 21.30
N TRP A 595 18.12 -4.85 21.81
CA TRP A 595 18.23 -3.39 21.78
C TRP A 595 19.50 -2.89 22.47
N GLN A 596 19.81 -3.43 23.65
CA GLN A 596 20.99 -3.06 24.44
C GLN A 596 22.30 -3.33 23.70
N LEU A 597 22.41 -4.53 23.11
CA LEU A 597 23.59 -4.93 22.34
C LEU A 597 23.76 -4.06 21.09
N PHE A 598 22.67 -3.82 20.37
CA PHE A 598 22.67 -2.99 19.17
C PHE A 598 22.98 -1.52 19.48
N ALA A 599 22.17 -0.87 20.32
CA ALA A 599 22.28 0.56 20.61
C ALA A 599 23.60 0.89 21.33
N GLY A 600 24.06 0.01 22.22
CA GLY A 600 25.35 0.16 22.89
C GLY A 600 26.53 0.15 21.92
N ALA A 601 26.51 -0.74 20.92
CA ALA A 601 27.55 -0.79 19.89
C ALA A 601 27.42 0.35 18.86
N ALA A 602 26.20 0.65 18.41
CA ALA A 602 25.93 1.70 17.43
C ALA A 602 26.31 3.10 17.92
N LEU A 603 26.14 3.35 19.23
CA LEU A 603 26.47 4.63 19.87
C LEU A 603 27.84 4.63 20.58
N GLY A 604 28.66 3.57 20.45
CA GLY A 604 29.90 3.42 21.21
C GLY A 604 30.92 4.56 21.01
N GLU A 605 30.89 5.21 19.83
CA GLU A 605 31.74 6.35 19.48
C GLU A 605 31.00 7.70 19.55
N THR A 606 29.69 7.68 19.79
CA THR A 606 28.83 8.87 19.82
C THR A 606 28.79 9.44 21.25
N PRO A 607 29.15 10.71 21.49
CA PRO A 607 29.07 11.32 22.81
C PRO A 607 27.68 11.18 23.44
N ALA A 608 27.64 11.04 24.77
CA ALA A 608 26.39 10.92 25.52
C ALA A 608 25.66 12.27 25.64
N SER A 609 24.59 12.47 24.87
CA SER A 609 23.67 13.59 25.09
C SER A 609 22.71 13.30 26.25
N LEU A 610 22.38 14.33 27.02
CA LEU A 610 21.29 14.29 27.98
C LEU A 610 19.97 14.60 27.28
N PHE A 611 18.88 14.03 27.77
CA PHE A 611 17.55 14.47 27.37
C PHE A 611 17.28 15.89 27.89
N PRO A 612 16.67 16.78 27.08
CA PRO A 612 16.18 18.05 27.58
C PRO A 612 15.20 17.85 28.74
N VAL A 613 15.40 18.59 29.83
CA VAL A 613 14.52 18.52 31.01
C VAL A 613 13.27 19.39 30.75
N PRO A 614 12.07 18.99 31.22
CA PRO A 614 10.91 19.89 31.19
C PRO A 614 11.25 21.19 31.93
N ALA A 615 10.96 22.35 31.33
CA ALA A 615 11.08 23.60 32.06
C ALA A 615 10.15 23.55 33.29
N THR A 616 10.60 24.05 34.44
CA THR A 616 9.71 24.30 35.58
C THR A 616 8.62 25.26 35.10
N PRO A 617 7.33 25.06 35.43
CA PRO A 617 6.32 26.03 35.06
C PRO A 617 6.61 27.32 35.81
N SER A 618 7.29 28.27 35.18
CA SER A 618 7.22 29.66 35.62
C SER A 618 5.76 30.04 35.48
N LYS A 619 5.11 30.38 36.60
CA LYS A 619 3.79 31.02 36.64
C LYS A 619 3.63 31.89 35.40
N PRO A 620 2.60 31.69 34.55
CA PRO A 620 2.45 32.53 33.38
C PRO A 620 2.42 33.99 33.87
N PRO A 621 3.23 34.90 33.31
CA PRO A 621 3.03 36.30 33.59
C PRO A 621 1.58 36.64 33.22
N PRO A 622 0.91 37.53 33.97
CA PRO A 622 -0.44 37.94 33.63
C PRO A 622 -0.45 38.32 32.15
N ALA A 623 -1.43 37.80 31.41
CA ALA A 623 -1.56 37.96 29.98
C ALA A 623 -1.24 39.41 29.62
N SER A 624 -0.04 39.64 29.07
CA SER A 624 0.33 40.92 28.51
C SER A 624 -0.36 40.96 27.17
N THR A 625 -1.48 41.66 27.18
CA THR A 625 -2.24 42.10 26.03
C THR A 625 -1.32 42.88 25.11
N THR A 626 -0.66 42.17 24.19
CA THR A 626 -0.27 42.77 22.92
C THR A 626 -1.22 42.21 21.88
N THR A 627 -2.37 42.88 21.79
CA THR A 627 -3.29 42.77 20.66
C THR A 627 -2.53 43.24 19.42
N THR A 628 -1.82 42.33 18.76
CA THR A 628 -1.64 42.47 17.31
C THR A 628 -2.87 41.82 16.70
N THR A 629 -3.84 42.67 16.37
CA THR A 629 -5.02 42.30 15.60
C THR A 629 -4.53 41.74 14.26
N ALA A 630 -4.45 40.41 14.14
CA ALA A 630 -4.26 39.77 12.85
C ALA A 630 -5.48 40.11 11.98
N PRO A 631 -5.31 40.58 10.73
CA PRO A 631 -6.42 40.98 9.89
C PRO A 631 -7.34 39.77 9.64
N HIS A 632 -8.61 39.96 9.94
CA HIS A 632 -9.67 39.01 9.63
C HIS A 632 -9.96 39.03 8.13
N THR A 633 -9.35 38.12 7.37
CA THR A 633 -9.67 37.96 5.95
C THR A 633 -10.93 37.10 5.81
N PRO A 634 -12.00 37.56 5.12
CA PRO A 634 -13.20 36.76 4.90
C PRO A 634 -12.86 35.49 4.11
N LEU A 635 -13.42 34.35 4.53
CA LEU A 635 -13.20 33.08 3.84
C LEU A 635 -13.75 33.14 2.41
N LEU A 636 -12.85 33.01 1.44
CA LEU A 636 -13.19 33.03 0.01
C LEU A 636 -14.02 31.80 -0.38
N SER A 637 -14.92 31.97 -1.34
CA SER A 637 -15.63 30.83 -1.94
C SER A 637 -14.73 30.16 -2.96
N VAL A 638 -14.45 28.89 -2.74
CA VAL A 638 -13.75 28.01 -3.69
C VAL A 638 -14.67 26.99 -4.35
N VAL A 639 -15.98 27.00 -4.03
CA VAL A 639 -16.97 26.17 -4.72
C VAL A 639 -17.03 26.53 -6.21
N GLY A 640 -16.86 25.53 -7.06
CA GLY A 640 -16.75 25.66 -8.52
C GLY A 640 -15.31 25.77 -9.04
N MET A 641 -14.31 25.93 -8.18
CA MET A 641 -12.90 25.94 -8.58
C MET A 641 -12.37 24.51 -8.78
N ASN A 642 -11.32 24.39 -9.60
CA ASN A 642 -10.50 23.17 -9.61
C ASN A 642 -9.92 22.94 -8.21
N ALA A 643 -9.90 21.68 -7.75
CA ALA A 643 -9.42 21.30 -6.42
C ALA A 643 -8.00 21.78 -6.13
N PHE A 644 -7.10 21.74 -7.12
CA PHE A 644 -5.72 22.22 -6.96
C PHE A 644 -5.68 23.73 -6.68
N ASP A 645 -6.42 24.52 -7.47
CA ASP A 645 -6.49 25.97 -7.30
C ASP A 645 -7.23 26.37 -6.02
N ALA A 646 -8.27 25.62 -5.64
CA ALA A 646 -9.00 25.81 -4.40
C ALA A 646 -8.10 25.57 -3.17
N THR A 647 -7.36 24.45 -3.18
CA THR A 647 -6.42 24.11 -2.09
C THR A 647 -5.33 25.17 -1.97
N ARG A 648 -4.75 25.61 -3.09
CA ARG A 648 -3.75 26.69 -3.11
C ARG A 648 -4.32 28.01 -2.59
N THR A 649 -5.48 28.43 -3.09
CA THR A 649 -6.13 29.69 -2.67
C THR A 649 -6.42 29.73 -1.17
N LEU A 650 -6.88 28.61 -0.59
CA LEU A 650 -7.14 28.51 0.85
C LEU A 650 -5.85 28.40 1.67
N ALA A 651 -4.83 27.69 1.16
CA ALA A 651 -3.53 27.58 1.82
C ALA A 651 -2.77 28.91 1.84
N ASP A 652 -2.79 29.66 0.73
CA ASP A 652 -2.21 31.01 0.62
C ASP A 652 -2.92 31.99 1.56
N ALA A 653 -4.21 31.77 1.83
CA ALA A 653 -4.98 32.51 2.83
C ALA A 653 -4.76 32.01 4.28
N GLY A 654 -3.86 31.03 4.49
CA GLY A 654 -3.46 30.54 5.81
C GLY A 654 -4.41 29.52 6.44
N TYR A 655 -5.23 28.82 5.64
CA TYR A 655 -6.11 27.75 6.09
C TYR A 655 -5.54 26.36 5.81
N THR A 656 -5.81 25.41 6.70
CA THR A 656 -5.51 23.99 6.46
C THR A 656 -6.64 23.38 5.64
N VAL A 657 -6.34 22.78 4.49
CA VAL A 657 -7.39 22.24 3.60
C VAL A 657 -7.53 20.73 3.79
N ARG A 658 -8.74 20.27 4.09
CA ARG A 658 -9.10 18.84 4.08
C ARG A 658 -9.91 18.51 2.83
N ASN A 659 -9.55 17.44 2.14
CA ASN A 659 -10.27 17.02 0.94
C ASN A 659 -11.23 15.89 1.28
N ARG A 660 -12.47 16.01 0.82
CA ARG A 660 -13.46 14.95 0.77
C ARG A 660 -13.86 14.74 -0.68
N ASN A 661 -14.20 13.51 -1.07
CA ASN A 661 -14.73 13.23 -2.39
C ASN A 661 -16.22 12.94 -2.30
N ALA A 662 -17.00 13.44 -3.24
CA ALA A 662 -18.40 13.07 -3.41
C ALA A 662 -18.83 13.17 -4.88
N PRO A 663 -19.76 12.33 -5.34
CA PRO A 663 -20.23 12.38 -6.71
C PRO A 663 -21.00 13.67 -7.00
N SER A 664 -20.92 14.16 -8.23
CA SER A 664 -21.63 15.36 -8.67
C SER A 664 -22.14 15.24 -10.10
N ARG A 665 -23.39 15.66 -10.31
CA ARG A 665 -23.97 15.83 -11.66
C ARG A 665 -23.67 17.20 -12.27
N ARG A 666 -23.40 18.20 -11.44
CA ARG A 666 -23.27 19.62 -11.83
C ARG A 666 -21.83 20.01 -12.18
N TYR A 667 -20.86 19.39 -11.53
CA TYR A 667 -19.44 19.75 -11.68
C TYR A 667 -18.63 18.55 -12.19
N PRO A 668 -17.67 18.77 -13.11
CA PRO A 668 -16.81 17.70 -13.59
C PRO A 668 -15.86 17.20 -12.48
N PRO A 669 -15.37 15.95 -12.56
CA PRO A 669 -14.44 15.41 -11.58
C PRO A 669 -13.22 16.33 -11.35
N GLY A 670 -12.78 16.45 -10.10
CA GLY A 670 -11.71 17.36 -9.70
C GLY A 670 -12.16 18.80 -9.40
N THR A 671 -13.46 19.10 -9.45
CA THR A 671 -14.01 20.41 -9.10
C THR A 671 -14.56 20.42 -7.67
N VAL A 672 -14.35 21.49 -6.91
CA VAL A 672 -14.94 21.65 -5.57
C VAL A 672 -16.45 21.91 -5.67
N ILE A 673 -17.25 21.08 -5.02
CA ILE A 673 -18.71 21.15 -5.04
C ILE A 673 -19.32 21.66 -3.75
N ALA A 674 -18.58 21.58 -2.65
CA ALA A 674 -18.95 22.15 -1.36
C ALA A 674 -17.70 22.50 -0.57
N GLN A 675 -17.82 23.47 0.34
CA GLN A 675 -16.80 23.80 1.32
C GLN A 675 -17.44 23.98 2.70
N ASP A 676 -16.73 23.61 3.75
CA ASP A 676 -17.13 23.81 5.13
C ASP A 676 -15.91 24.29 5.95
N PRO A 677 -15.97 25.45 6.62
CA PRO A 677 -17.10 26.39 6.74
C PRO A 677 -17.47 27.09 5.41
N PRO A 678 -18.74 27.53 5.24
CA PRO A 678 -19.16 28.23 4.02
C PRO A 678 -18.51 29.61 3.87
N ALA A 679 -18.39 30.08 2.64
CA ALA A 679 -17.78 31.36 2.30
C ALA A 679 -18.42 32.54 3.05
N GLY A 680 -17.62 33.57 3.36
CA GLY A 680 -18.06 34.76 4.09
C GLY A 680 -18.08 34.62 5.62
N ARG A 681 -17.79 33.43 6.17
CA ARG A 681 -17.53 33.27 7.60
C ARG A 681 -16.13 33.76 7.96
N THR A 682 -16.03 34.51 9.05
CA THR A 682 -14.74 34.96 9.60
C THR A 682 -14.16 33.84 10.45
N LEU A 683 -13.06 33.26 10.01
CA LEU A 683 -12.32 32.24 10.77
C LEU A 683 -11.07 32.85 11.39
N ARG A 684 -10.57 32.26 12.48
CA ARG A 684 -9.22 32.55 12.95
C ARG A 684 -8.24 31.99 11.92
N ALA A 685 -7.16 32.73 11.61
CA ALA A 685 -6.07 32.20 10.78
C ALA A 685 -5.59 30.85 11.35
N ARG A 686 -5.35 29.86 10.47
CA ARG A 686 -5.09 28.43 10.78
C ARG A 686 -6.30 27.52 11.07
N GLY A 687 -7.52 27.95 10.76
CA GLY A 687 -8.69 27.06 10.74
C GLY A 687 -8.61 25.99 9.63
N THR A 688 -9.26 24.84 9.84
CA THR A 688 -9.40 23.81 8.80
C THR A 688 -10.62 24.11 7.93
N VAL A 689 -10.44 24.12 6.62
CA VAL A 689 -11.52 24.21 5.62
C VAL A 689 -11.59 22.87 4.90
N THR A 690 -12.72 22.18 5.01
CA THR A 690 -12.97 20.95 4.26
C THR A 690 -13.58 21.30 2.91
N ILE A 691 -12.94 20.93 1.81
CA ILE A 691 -13.50 21.02 0.47
C ILE A 691 -13.97 19.64 0.00
N THR A 692 -15.16 19.58 -0.58
CA THR A 692 -15.69 18.37 -1.21
C THR A 692 -15.47 18.46 -2.70
N ILE A 693 -14.81 17.46 -3.28
CA ILE A 693 -14.38 17.41 -4.66
C ILE A 693 -15.25 16.39 -5.41
N ALA A 694 -15.73 16.77 -6.59
CA ALA A 694 -16.44 15.89 -7.49
C ALA A 694 -15.54 14.71 -7.89
N ASN A 695 -15.99 13.47 -7.69
CA ASN A 695 -15.22 12.26 -8.05
C ASN A 695 -15.88 11.42 -9.17
N GLY A 696 -16.91 11.95 -9.83
CA GLY A 696 -17.66 11.23 -10.85
C GLY A 696 -19.14 11.55 -10.81
N ARG A 697 -19.91 10.96 -11.72
CA ARG A 697 -21.38 11.00 -11.64
C ARG A 697 -21.85 9.96 -10.61
N PRO A 698 -22.89 10.23 -9.82
CA PRO A 698 -23.40 9.25 -8.86
C PRO A 698 -23.87 8.00 -9.59
N ARG A 699 -23.68 6.83 -8.97
CA ARG A 699 -24.24 5.58 -9.47
C ARG A 699 -25.77 5.65 -9.37
N MET A 700 -26.43 5.39 -10.49
CA MET A 700 -27.88 5.33 -10.57
C MET A 700 -28.36 3.92 -10.25
N VAL A 701 -29.30 3.82 -9.32
CA VAL A 701 -29.91 2.57 -8.89
C VAL A 701 -31.41 2.64 -9.13
N ALA A 702 -31.96 1.63 -9.80
CA ALA A 702 -33.39 1.58 -10.06
C ALA A 702 -34.13 1.21 -8.77
N VAL A 703 -35.16 1.98 -8.43
CA VAL A 703 -36.04 1.70 -7.28
C VAL A 703 -36.73 0.35 -7.52
N PRO A 704 -36.60 -0.63 -6.61
CA PRO A 704 -37.29 -1.90 -6.74
C PRO A 704 -38.81 -1.76 -6.52
N THR A 705 -39.57 -2.78 -6.90
CA THR A 705 -41.00 -2.86 -6.53
C THR A 705 -41.12 -3.29 -5.08
N LEU A 706 -41.78 -2.47 -4.27
CA LEU A 706 -41.98 -2.68 -2.83
C LEU A 706 -43.47 -2.83 -2.48
N LEU A 707 -44.37 -2.62 -3.44
CA LEU A 707 -45.81 -2.75 -3.23
C LEU A 707 -46.18 -4.18 -2.81
N GLY A 708 -46.98 -4.28 -1.76
CA GLY A 708 -47.45 -5.55 -1.19
C GLY A 708 -46.49 -6.22 -0.20
N MET A 709 -45.24 -5.77 -0.09
CA MET A 709 -44.27 -6.29 0.89
C MET A 709 -44.58 -5.80 2.31
N LEU A 710 -44.09 -6.52 3.31
CA LEU A 710 -44.01 -5.99 4.68
C LEU A 710 -42.91 -4.92 4.79
N ALA A 711 -43.00 -4.04 5.78
CA ALA A 711 -42.03 -2.94 5.96
C ALA A 711 -40.58 -3.44 6.08
N ASP A 712 -40.36 -4.54 6.82
CA ASP A 712 -39.03 -5.14 7.01
C ASP A 712 -38.51 -5.79 5.73
N GLU A 713 -39.38 -6.45 4.96
CA GLU A 713 -39.03 -7.02 3.65
C GLU A 713 -38.63 -5.93 2.65
N ALA A 714 -39.35 -4.80 2.67
CA ALA A 714 -39.01 -3.63 1.87
C ALA A 714 -37.67 -3.02 2.30
N GLY A 715 -37.35 -3.04 3.60
CA GLY A 715 -36.02 -2.67 4.11
C GLY A 715 -34.91 -3.53 3.52
N ASN A 716 -35.07 -4.85 3.61
CA ASN A 716 -34.11 -5.83 3.09
C ASN A 716 -33.92 -5.75 1.57
N ALA A 717 -34.95 -5.30 0.83
CA ALA A 717 -34.87 -5.13 -0.63
C ALA A 717 -34.15 -3.83 -1.04
N VAL A 718 -34.10 -2.81 -0.18
CA VAL A 718 -33.59 -1.46 -0.49
C VAL A 718 -32.18 -1.24 0.06
N GLU A 719 -31.84 -1.85 1.20
CA GLU A 719 -30.55 -1.69 1.87
C GLU A 719 -29.33 -2.14 1.01
N PRO A 720 -29.35 -3.31 0.32
CA PRO A 720 -28.23 -3.73 -0.53
C PRO A 720 -28.02 -2.85 -1.76
N LEU A 721 -29.01 -2.02 -2.09
CA LEU A 721 -28.98 -1.09 -3.22
C LEU A 721 -28.40 0.29 -2.84
N GLY A 722 -28.00 0.46 -1.56
CA GLY A 722 -27.47 1.73 -1.05
C GLY A 722 -28.50 2.86 -0.99
N LEU A 723 -29.80 2.53 -1.02
CA LEU A 723 -30.90 3.49 -0.93
C LEU A 723 -31.37 3.63 0.53
N VAL A 724 -31.96 4.78 0.87
CA VAL A 724 -32.48 5.03 2.23
C VAL A 724 -33.99 4.79 2.24
N LEU A 725 -34.49 3.94 3.13
CA LEU A 725 -35.93 3.69 3.27
C LEU A 725 -36.54 4.62 4.33
N ALA A 726 -37.57 5.38 3.95
CA ALA A 726 -38.40 6.14 4.86
C ALA A 726 -39.78 5.48 4.97
N VAL A 727 -40.19 5.10 6.19
CA VAL A 727 -41.47 4.44 6.43
C VAL A 727 -42.49 5.44 6.96
N ARG A 728 -43.66 5.49 6.33
CA ARG A 728 -44.84 6.22 6.80
C ARG A 728 -45.93 5.19 7.11
N VAL A 729 -46.45 5.22 8.32
CA VAL A 729 -47.60 4.39 8.69
C VAL A 729 -48.85 5.24 8.51
N GLU A 730 -49.67 4.88 7.53
CA GLU A 730 -50.85 5.65 7.13
C GLU A 730 -51.89 4.68 6.54
N ALA A 731 -53.16 4.84 6.92
CA ALA A 731 -54.25 4.02 6.39
C ALA A 731 -54.45 4.29 4.89
N GLU A 732 -54.70 3.24 4.11
CA GLU A 732 -55.18 3.38 2.73
C GLU A 732 -56.55 4.10 2.79
N PRO A 733 -56.82 5.11 1.96
CA PRO A 733 -58.13 5.77 2.00
C PRO A 733 -59.18 4.91 1.26
N PRO A 734 -60.38 4.55 1.77
CA PRO A 734 -60.97 4.50 3.13
C PRO A 734 -61.00 3.02 3.68
N PRO A 735 -61.83 2.64 4.69
CA PRO A 735 -61.41 1.70 5.77
C PRO A 735 -60.87 0.33 5.30
N GLY A 736 -59.76 -0.07 5.91
CA GLY A 736 -58.85 -1.12 5.49
C GLY A 736 -59.39 -2.55 5.47
N ASP A 737 -58.88 -3.32 4.50
CA ASP A 737 -58.95 -4.77 4.46
C ASP A 737 -57.92 -5.35 5.45
N PRO A 738 -58.33 -6.12 6.48
CA PRO A 738 -57.43 -6.71 7.47
C PRO A 738 -56.32 -7.59 6.87
N SER A 739 -56.52 -8.12 5.65
CA SER A 739 -55.50 -8.90 4.94
C SER A 739 -54.30 -8.07 4.47
N ARG A 740 -54.39 -6.74 4.53
CA ARG A 740 -53.37 -5.78 4.10
C ARG A 740 -52.64 -5.08 5.25
N ALA A 741 -52.95 -5.41 6.50
CA ALA A 741 -52.24 -4.89 7.67
C ALA A 741 -50.72 -5.11 7.56
N GLY A 742 -49.93 -4.06 7.82
CA GLY A 742 -48.47 -4.08 7.77
C GLY A 742 -47.86 -4.11 6.37
N ARG A 743 -48.66 -4.09 5.29
CA ARG A 743 -48.17 -4.11 3.91
C ARG A 743 -48.04 -2.72 3.31
N VAL A 744 -47.05 -2.56 2.43
CA VAL A 744 -46.82 -1.36 1.64
C VAL A 744 -47.89 -1.23 0.56
N TRP A 745 -48.74 -0.21 0.66
CA TRP A 745 -49.79 0.07 -0.33
C TRP A 745 -49.41 1.20 -1.30
N LYS A 746 -48.40 1.99 -0.95
CA LYS A 746 -47.85 3.05 -1.80
C LYS A 746 -46.35 3.17 -1.60
N GLN A 747 -45.63 3.49 -2.68
CA GLN A 747 -44.21 3.85 -2.65
C GLN A 747 -43.97 5.11 -3.48
N ALA A 748 -42.96 5.89 -3.12
CA ALA A 748 -42.48 7.02 -3.88
C ALA A 748 -40.95 7.14 -3.73
N PRO A 749 -40.18 7.18 -4.84
CA PRO A 749 -40.62 7.10 -6.23
C PRO A 749 -41.19 5.72 -6.63
N ILE A 750 -41.84 5.66 -7.79
CA ILE A 750 -42.37 4.40 -8.33
C ILE A 750 -41.23 3.46 -8.76
N ALA A 751 -41.50 2.16 -8.79
CA ALA A 751 -40.55 1.15 -9.22
C ALA A 751 -40.00 1.46 -10.62
N GLY A 752 -38.70 1.20 -10.82
CA GLY A 752 -37.97 1.53 -12.05
C GLY A 752 -37.50 2.98 -12.16
N THR A 753 -37.92 3.87 -11.26
CA THR A 753 -37.33 5.22 -11.18
C THR A 753 -35.87 5.10 -10.77
N ALA A 754 -34.96 5.71 -11.52
CA ALA A 754 -33.54 5.69 -11.19
C ALA A 754 -33.21 6.80 -10.17
N LEU A 755 -32.70 6.40 -9.01
CA LEU A 755 -32.23 7.27 -7.93
C LEU A 755 -30.72 7.23 -7.84
N ASP A 756 -30.13 8.32 -7.35
CA ASP A 756 -28.72 8.30 -6.92
C ASP A 756 -28.58 7.38 -5.69
N GLU A 757 -27.45 6.69 -5.56
CA GLU A 757 -27.05 5.99 -4.33
C GLU A 757 -27.13 6.95 -3.13
N GLY A 758 -27.82 6.54 -2.06
CA GLY A 758 -28.22 7.36 -0.92
C GLY A 758 -29.58 8.06 -1.07
N GLY A 759 -30.24 7.94 -2.22
CA GLY A 759 -31.58 8.48 -2.47
C GLY A 759 -32.66 7.82 -1.59
N THR A 760 -33.67 8.61 -1.21
CA THR A 760 -34.72 8.13 -0.31
C THR A 760 -35.89 7.53 -1.07
N VAL A 761 -36.29 6.32 -0.71
CA VAL A 761 -37.56 5.71 -1.09
C VAL A 761 -38.50 5.80 0.10
N THR A 762 -39.64 6.46 -0.06
CA THR A 762 -40.69 6.52 0.96
C THR A 762 -41.74 5.45 0.69
N ILE A 763 -42.07 4.64 1.69
CA ILE A 763 -43.16 3.66 1.63
C ILE A 763 -44.27 4.06 2.61
N TRP A 764 -45.52 3.79 2.23
CA TRP A 764 -46.68 3.92 3.09
C TRP A 764 -47.21 2.53 3.42
N VAL A 765 -47.26 2.25 4.72
CA VAL A 765 -47.63 0.95 5.29
C VAL A 765 -48.99 1.09 5.96
N ASN A 766 -49.89 0.16 5.66
CA ASN A 766 -51.22 0.16 6.26
C ASN A 766 -51.13 -0.27 7.75
N PRO A 767 -51.60 0.53 8.72
CA PRO A 767 -51.60 0.15 10.13
C PRO A 767 -52.50 -1.03 10.48
N GLY A 768 -53.50 -1.36 9.65
CA GLY A 768 -54.48 -2.43 9.89
C GLY A 768 -55.91 -1.98 9.73
#